data_AF-A0A7J6F0B8-F1
#
_entry.id   AF-A0A7J6F0B8-F1
#
_cell.length_a   1.000
_cell.length_b   1.000
_cell.length_c   1.000
_cell.angle_alpha   90.00
_cell.angle_beta   90.00
_cell.angle_gamma   90.00
#
_symmetry.space_group_name_H-M   'P 1'
#
loop_
_entity.id
_entity.type
_entity.pdbx_description
1 polymer ?
#
loop_
_entity_poly.entity_id
_entity_poly.type
_entity_poly.pdbx_seq_one_letter_code
_entity_poly.pdbx_strand_id
1 'polypeptide(L)'
;MGVRWEFDVVFTLFLLLGLNILWLAQVCEGGFTSTYVRNGQLSRDMPLDSDVFRVPPGYNAPQQVHITQGDHVGKGVIVSWVTPDEPGSSTVLYWSEKSQLKNSAEGIVLTYKYFNYTSGYIHHCSIYDLEFDTKYYYEVGIGNSTRKFWFRTPPSVGPDVPYTFGLIGDLGQTHDSNRTLTHYELNPVKGQALLFVGDLSYADAYPFHDNTRWDTWGRFVERNAAYQPWIWTAGNHEVDFLPDIGEGKPFKPYKNRYHVPYRASKSTSPLWYSIKRASAYIIVLSSYSAYGIYTPQYKWLEKELLKVNRSETPWLIVIMHCPLYSSYVHHYMEGESMRVMYEQWFVKYKVDVVFAGHVHAYERSERISNIGYNIVNGICTPISDESAPVYITIGDGGNLEGLVTEMTEPQPNYSAYREASFGHGIFDIKNRTHSFFSWHRNQDGYSVEGDSLWLHNRFWKPSPEIGYDDIGMGMGMGIPLMIILETITDRSIRYNLMLRMEVRWGCDSVLIIIIIINLFFWGLMLCDGGITSSYVRSIDFSRDMPIESDVFRVPSGYNAPQQVHITQGDHVGKSVIVSWVTPDEPGSSTLLYWSEKSHLKYSAQGFFITYSYFNYTSGYLHHCTIDDLEFDTKYFYQVGIGNATRKFWFITPPSLGPDVPYTFGIIGDMGQSHDSNRTLTHYELNPAKGQTVLFVGDLSYANDYPFHDGTRWDSWGRFVERNAAYQPWIWTVGNHEVEFAPQLGESEPFKPYTSRFHVPYRASQSTSPLWYSIKRASAHIIVLSSYSAFVKSTPQYKWLMKELPKVDRTETPWLIVLVHCPIYNSYVDHFMEGEPMRVVFEPWFVKYKVDVVFSGHVHAYERSERISNVAYRIVNGICTPKSDQSAPVYITIGDGGNLKGLVTEMTEPQPSYSAYREASFGHGIFEIKNRSHAFYSWHRNQDGYAVEADSTWLHNRYWNPSPEQSSIAIL
;
A
#
# COMPACT_ATOMS: atom_id res chain seq x y z
N MET A 1 -84.73 23.94 3.27
CA MET A 1 -83.34 24.44 3.39
C MET A 1 -82.59 23.36 4.18
N GLY A 2 -81.48 22.75 3.73
CA GLY A 2 -80.42 23.24 2.83
C GLY A 2 -79.47 24.14 3.62
N VAL A 3 -78.14 23.97 3.65
CA VAL A 3 -77.16 23.14 2.90
C VAL A 3 -76.02 22.81 3.90
N ARG A 4 -75.40 21.63 4.08
CA ARG A 4 -75.03 20.41 3.31
C ARG A 4 -73.65 20.47 2.61
N TRP A 5 -72.76 19.56 3.01
CA TRP A 5 -71.37 19.32 2.56
C TRP A 5 -70.30 20.26 3.14
N GLU A 6 -69.35 19.66 3.88
CA GLU A 6 -67.90 19.92 3.71
C GLU A 6 -66.97 18.85 4.34
N PHE A 7 -67.50 17.71 4.82
CA PHE A 7 -66.68 16.64 5.42
C PHE A 7 -65.67 16.00 4.45
N ASP A 8 -66.02 15.89 3.16
CA ASP A 8 -65.18 15.26 2.13
C ASP A 8 -63.88 16.02 1.88
N VAL A 9 -63.87 17.36 2.05
CA VAL A 9 -62.65 18.17 1.81
C VAL A 9 -61.59 17.87 2.86
N VAL A 10 -61.98 17.81 4.14
CA VAL A 10 -61.07 17.48 5.24
C VAL A 10 -60.60 16.03 5.13
N PHE A 11 -61.50 15.08 4.81
CA PHE A 11 -61.13 13.68 4.64
C PHE A 11 -60.18 13.49 3.45
N THR A 12 -60.43 14.14 2.31
CA THR A 12 -59.56 14.08 1.12
C THR A 12 -58.20 14.75 1.37
N LEU A 13 -58.15 15.84 2.14
CA LEU A 13 -56.88 16.45 2.57
C LEU A 13 -56.08 15.53 3.50
N PHE A 14 -56.72 14.85 4.45
CA PHE A 14 -56.03 13.85 5.28
C PHE A 14 -55.57 12.63 4.46
N LEU A 15 -56.34 12.19 3.46
CA LEU A 15 -55.97 11.08 2.58
C LEU A 15 -54.82 11.47 1.63
N LEU A 16 -54.83 12.68 1.07
CA LEU A 16 -53.71 13.22 0.27
C LEU A 16 -52.46 13.47 1.12
N LEU A 17 -52.60 13.98 2.34
CA LEU A 17 -51.46 14.18 3.25
C LEU A 17 -50.88 12.83 3.69
N GLY A 18 -51.73 11.84 3.99
CA GLY A 18 -51.31 10.47 4.27
C GLY A 18 -50.62 9.80 3.08
N LEU A 19 -51.14 9.96 1.87
CA LEU A 19 -50.52 9.45 0.65
C LEU A 19 -49.19 10.17 0.31
N ASN A 20 -49.06 11.47 0.57
CA ASN A 20 -47.79 12.17 0.42
C ASN A 20 -46.77 11.79 1.50
N ILE A 21 -47.21 11.51 2.73
CA ILE A 21 -46.35 10.96 3.79
C ILE A 21 -45.90 9.54 3.42
N LEU A 22 -46.78 8.70 2.85
CA LEU A 22 -46.41 7.38 2.31
C LEU A 22 -45.48 7.45 1.08
N TRP A 23 -45.59 8.50 0.26
CA TRP A 23 -44.71 8.69 -0.91
C TRP A 23 -43.34 9.30 -0.53
N LEU A 24 -43.28 10.09 0.55
CA LEU A 24 -42.04 10.55 1.18
C LEU A 24 -41.41 9.48 2.08
N ALA A 25 -42.19 8.48 2.51
CA ALA A 25 -41.70 7.30 3.22
C ALA A 25 -41.22 6.21 2.23
N GLN A 26 -40.27 6.55 1.36
CA GLN A 26 -39.32 5.53 0.88
C GLN A 26 -38.44 5.13 2.07
N VAL A 27 -38.98 4.27 2.93
CA VAL A 27 -38.21 3.61 3.97
C VAL A 27 -37.28 2.63 3.29
N CYS A 28 -36.01 3.01 3.14
CA CYS A 28 -34.96 2.02 2.88
C CYS A 28 -34.83 1.17 4.14
N GLU A 29 -35.53 0.03 4.19
CA GLU A 29 -35.30 -1.00 5.21
C GLU A 29 -33.96 -1.68 4.93
N GLY A 30 -32.87 -0.99 5.30
CA GLY A 30 -31.58 -1.62 5.52
C GLY A 30 -31.75 -2.72 6.57
N GLY A 31 -31.23 -3.91 6.29
CA GLY A 31 -31.51 -5.12 7.05
C GLY A 31 -31.20 -4.95 8.54
N PHE A 32 -32.17 -5.27 9.40
CA PHE A 32 -32.02 -5.17 10.85
C PHE A 32 -30.77 -5.95 11.32
N THR A 33 -29.77 -5.24 11.87
CA THR A 33 -28.62 -5.89 12.52
C THR A 33 -29.11 -6.89 13.55
N SER A 34 -28.59 -8.11 13.43
CA SER A 34 -28.89 -9.18 14.37
C SER A 34 -28.26 -8.88 15.72
N THR A 35 -29.08 -8.77 16.77
CA THR A 35 -28.60 -8.64 18.16
C THR A 35 -28.08 -9.97 18.74
N TYR A 36 -27.99 -11.02 17.90
CA TYR A 36 -27.46 -12.32 18.28
C TYR A 36 -25.93 -12.29 18.35
N VAL A 37 -25.40 -12.46 19.56
CA VAL A 37 -23.96 -12.59 19.84
C VAL A 37 -23.70 -13.91 20.56
N ARG A 38 -22.77 -14.71 20.04
CA ARG A 38 -22.39 -16.00 20.61
C ARG A 38 -21.33 -15.84 21.72
N ASN A 39 -21.26 -16.80 22.64
CA ASN A 39 -20.29 -16.82 23.73
C ASN A 39 -18.85 -16.88 23.18
N GLY A 40 -18.05 -15.83 23.39
CA GLY A 40 -16.70 -15.64 22.84
C GLY A 40 -15.61 -16.52 23.45
N GLN A 41 -15.78 -17.84 23.39
CA GLN A 41 -14.70 -18.79 23.66
C GLN A 41 -13.93 -19.08 22.36
N LEU A 42 -12.60 -18.96 22.40
CA LEU A 42 -11.71 -19.28 21.28
C LEU A 42 -12.02 -20.67 20.71
N SER A 43 -12.28 -20.76 19.40
CA SER A 43 -12.55 -22.04 18.74
C SER A 43 -11.28 -22.89 18.74
N ARG A 44 -11.39 -24.10 19.29
CA ARG A 44 -10.22 -24.99 19.41
C ARG A 44 -9.95 -25.69 18.09
N ASP A 45 -8.72 -25.54 17.63
CA ASP A 45 -8.13 -26.32 16.55
C ASP A 45 -8.28 -27.82 16.81
N MET A 46 -8.56 -28.59 15.75
CA MET A 46 -8.80 -30.02 15.88
C MET A 46 -7.52 -30.75 16.34
N PRO A 47 -7.65 -31.81 17.16
CA PRO A 47 -6.55 -32.72 17.51
C PRO A 47 -5.91 -33.37 16.28
N LEU A 48 -4.60 -33.62 16.30
CA LEU A 48 -3.85 -34.18 15.16
C LEU A 48 -4.30 -35.60 14.73
N ASP A 49 -4.95 -36.34 15.62
CA ASP A 49 -5.54 -37.66 15.41
C ASP A 49 -6.99 -37.63 14.87
N SER A 50 -7.54 -36.44 14.62
CA SER A 50 -8.86 -36.24 14.02
C SER A 50 -8.96 -36.90 12.64
N ASP A 51 -10.14 -37.44 12.31
CA ASP A 51 -10.39 -38.21 11.09
C ASP A 51 -10.11 -37.42 9.81
N VAL A 52 -10.44 -36.13 9.78
CA VAL A 52 -10.14 -35.20 8.67
C VAL A 52 -8.65 -34.94 8.44
N PHE A 53 -7.78 -35.24 9.41
CA PHE A 53 -6.32 -35.12 9.26
C PHE A 53 -5.62 -36.45 8.95
N ARG A 54 -6.37 -37.54 8.81
CA ARG A 54 -5.82 -38.88 8.57
C ARG A 54 -4.96 -38.92 7.30
N VAL A 55 -3.75 -39.44 7.42
CA VAL A 55 -2.87 -39.66 6.27
C VAL A 55 -3.47 -40.76 5.36
N PRO A 56 -3.54 -40.55 4.03
CA PRO A 56 -3.99 -41.57 3.09
C PRO A 56 -3.15 -42.87 3.19
N PRO A 57 -3.77 -44.06 3.17
CA PRO A 57 -3.05 -45.32 3.32
C PRO A 57 -2.29 -45.71 2.05
N GLY A 58 -1.11 -46.28 2.23
CA GLY A 58 -0.23 -46.76 1.16
C GLY A 58 1.16 -46.12 1.21
N TYR A 59 2.18 -46.82 0.70
CA TYR A 59 3.54 -46.27 0.62
C TYR A 59 3.58 -45.07 -0.33
N ASN A 60 4.18 -43.97 0.13
CA ASN A 60 4.28 -42.68 -0.55
C ASN A 60 2.96 -42.18 -1.16
N ALA A 61 1.83 -42.43 -0.47
CA ALA A 61 0.52 -42.06 -0.97
C ALA A 61 0.38 -40.53 -1.09
N PRO A 62 -0.04 -39.99 -2.26
CA PRO A 62 -0.34 -38.58 -2.43
C PRO A 62 -1.35 -38.10 -1.39
N GLN A 63 -1.08 -36.94 -0.81
CA GLN A 63 -1.94 -36.29 0.18
C GLN A 63 -2.02 -34.79 -0.09
N GLN A 64 -2.93 -34.10 0.58
CA GLN A 64 -3.12 -32.65 0.43
C GLN A 64 -3.49 -32.27 -1.02
N VAL A 65 -4.18 -33.19 -1.73
CA VAL A 65 -4.50 -33.02 -3.14
C VAL A 65 -5.47 -31.86 -3.31
N HIS A 66 -5.13 -30.91 -4.15
CA HIS A 66 -5.98 -29.75 -4.42
C HIS A 66 -5.79 -29.26 -5.86
N ILE A 67 -6.81 -28.60 -6.41
CA ILE A 67 -6.78 -28.04 -7.75
C ILE A 67 -7.15 -26.55 -7.75
N THR A 68 -6.67 -25.83 -8.76
CA THR A 68 -7.16 -24.49 -9.10
C THR A 68 -7.16 -24.27 -10.61
N GLN A 69 -7.77 -23.19 -11.11
CA GLN A 69 -7.77 -22.91 -12.55
C GLN A 69 -6.34 -22.64 -13.03
N GLY A 70 -5.93 -23.27 -14.14
CA GLY A 70 -4.54 -23.25 -14.63
C GLY A 70 -4.26 -22.23 -15.74
N ASP A 71 -5.31 -21.61 -16.28
CA ASP A 71 -5.27 -20.65 -17.38
C ASP A 71 -6.21 -19.45 -17.15
N HIS A 72 -6.25 -18.50 -18.07
CA HIS A 72 -7.09 -17.30 -17.94
C HIS A 72 -8.56 -17.51 -18.35
N VAL A 73 -8.97 -18.62 -18.98
CA VAL A 73 -10.36 -18.80 -19.48
C VAL A 73 -11.06 -20.10 -19.05
N GLY A 74 -10.40 -21.02 -18.34
CA GLY A 74 -10.99 -22.26 -17.83
C GLY A 74 -10.71 -23.51 -18.66
N LYS A 75 -9.78 -23.44 -19.63
CA LYS A 75 -9.27 -24.62 -20.39
C LYS A 75 -8.13 -25.35 -19.67
N GLY A 76 -7.63 -24.82 -18.55
CA GLY A 76 -6.52 -25.41 -17.81
C GLY A 76 -6.83 -25.59 -16.32
N VAL A 77 -6.10 -26.50 -15.70
CA VAL A 77 -6.14 -26.78 -14.26
C VAL A 77 -4.71 -26.97 -13.74
N ILE A 78 -4.39 -26.40 -12.58
CA ILE A 78 -3.20 -26.78 -11.80
C ILE A 78 -3.66 -27.85 -10.82
N VAL A 79 -3.04 -29.02 -10.89
CA VAL A 79 -3.21 -30.12 -9.94
C VAL A 79 -1.99 -30.14 -9.02
N SER A 80 -2.24 -30.10 -7.72
CA SER A 80 -1.20 -30.04 -6.68
C SER A 80 -1.38 -31.15 -5.65
N TRP A 81 -0.28 -31.70 -5.13
CA TRP A 81 -0.29 -32.69 -4.03
C TRP A 81 1.06 -32.75 -3.33
N VAL A 82 1.13 -33.45 -2.19
CA VAL A 82 2.38 -33.76 -1.49
C VAL A 82 2.59 -35.27 -1.44
N THR A 83 3.82 -35.73 -1.67
CA THR A 83 4.26 -37.10 -1.36
C THR A 83 5.17 -37.08 -0.11
N PRO A 84 4.93 -37.95 0.90
CA PRO A 84 5.58 -37.82 2.21
C PRO A 84 6.95 -38.51 2.34
N ASP A 85 7.17 -39.62 1.64
CA ASP A 85 8.27 -40.56 1.93
C ASP A 85 9.47 -40.39 0.98
N GLU A 86 9.20 -40.18 -0.31
CA GLU A 86 10.21 -40.03 -1.38
C GLU A 86 9.65 -39.14 -2.52
N PRO A 87 10.49 -38.60 -3.44
CA PRO A 87 10.03 -37.65 -4.45
C PRO A 87 8.89 -38.11 -5.36
N GLY A 88 8.74 -39.42 -5.58
CA GLY A 88 7.69 -39.98 -6.43
C GLY A 88 7.68 -39.47 -7.89
N SER A 89 6.54 -39.67 -8.55
CA SER A 89 6.25 -39.14 -9.89
C SER A 89 5.50 -37.80 -9.81
N SER A 90 5.88 -36.85 -10.68
CA SER A 90 5.12 -35.60 -10.91
C SER A 90 4.13 -35.70 -12.08
N THR A 91 3.94 -36.89 -12.64
CA THR A 91 3.02 -37.17 -13.74
C THR A 91 1.57 -37.17 -13.23
N VAL A 92 0.68 -36.48 -13.93
CA VAL A 92 -0.78 -36.65 -13.78
C VAL A 92 -1.32 -37.37 -15.00
N LEU A 93 -1.99 -38.51 -14.80
CA LEU A 93 -2.78 -39.14 -15.86
C LEU A 93 -4.20 -38.58 -15.84
N TYR A 94 -4.74 -38.17 -16.98
CA TYR A 94 -6.07 -37.53 -17.06
C TYR A 94 -6.86 -37.92 -18.31
N TRP A 95 -8.19 -37.96 -18.19
CA TRP A 95 -9.09 -38.28 -19.30
C TRP A 95 -10.51 -37.74 -19.05
N SER A 96 -11.21 -37.35 -20.11
CA SER A 96 -12.63 -36.96 -19.99
C SER A 96 -13.50 -38.20 -19.76
N GLU A 97 -14.65 -38.03 -19.10
CA GLU A 97 -15.60 -39.13 -18.82
C GLU A 97 -16.14 -39.82 -20.08
N LYS A 98 -16.03 -39.17 -21.25
CA LYS A 98 -16.39 -39.70 -22.57
C LYS A 98 -15.23 -40.42 -23.27
N SER A 99 -14.00 -40.28 -22.79
CA SER A 99 -12.78 -40.85 -23.38
C SER A 99 -12.36 -42.15 -22.68
N GLN A 100 -11.86 -43.10 -23.47
CA GLN A 100 -11.12 -44.27 -22.96
C GLN A 100 -9.59 -44.07 -23.03
N LEU A 101 -9.12 -43.01 -23.69
CA LEU A 101 -7.71 -42.67 -23.80
C LEU A 101 -7.29 -41.83 -22.58
N LYS A 102 -6.32 -42.35 -21.80
CA LYS A 102 -5.60 -41.60 -20.78
C LYS A 102 -4.49 -40.78 -21.42
N ASN A 103 -4.55 -39.47 -21.23
CA ASN A 103 -3.44 -38.56 -21.50
C ASN A 103 -2.55 -38.46 -20.25
N SER A 104 -1.35 -37.89 -20.42
CA SER A 104 -0.40 -37.60 -19.34
C SER A 104 0.10 -36.16 -19.42
N ALA A 105 0.25 -35.51 -18.28
CA ALA A 105 0.94 -34.23 -18.15
C ALA A 105 2.06 -34.36 -17.10
N GLU A 106 3.20 -33.70 -17.33
CA GLU A 106 4.33 -33.70 -16.40
C GLU A 106 4.35 -32.41 -15.58
N GLY A 107 4.44 -32.56 -14.26
CA GLY A 107 4.58 -31.46 -13.31
C GLY A 107 6.02 -31.21 -12.88
N ILE A 108 6.17 -30.28 -11.94
CA ILE A 108 7.40 -30.05 -11.18
C ILE A 108 7.24 -30.56 -9.75
N VAL A 109 8.37 -30.82 -9.09
CA VAL A 109 8.43 -31.11 -7.65
C VAL A 109 9.31 -30.08 -6.93
N LEU A 110 8.87 -29.65 -5.75
CA LEU A 110 9.49 -28.64 -4.90
C LEU A 110 9.65 -29.17 -3.46
N THR A 111 10.59 -28.61 -2.72
CA THR A 111 10.70 -28.78 -1.27
C THR A 111 11.10 -27.45 -0.63
N TYR A 112 10.69 -27.22 0.62
CA TYR A 112 11.17 -26.10 1.41
C TYR A 112 11.46 -26.52 2.85
N LYS A 113 12.29 -25.73 3.54
CA LYS A 113 12.45 -25.79 4.99
C LYS A 113 11.86 -24.55 5.62
N TYR A 114 11.27 -24.66 6.80
CA TYR A 114 10.86 -23.51 7.62
C TYR A 114 11.36 -23.73 9.04
N PHE A 115 12.36 -22.95 9.47
CA PHE A 115 13.07 -23.19 10.73
C PHE A 115 13.56 -24.65 10.86
N ASN A 116 12.98 -25.46 11.75
CA ASN A 116 13.28 -26.88 11.96
C ASN A 116 12.44 -27.84 11.08
N TYR A 117 11.32 -27.36 10.52
CA TYR A 117 10.47 -28.12 9.61
C TYR A 117 11.14 -28.29 8.24
N THR A 118 10.96 -29.46 7.63
CA THR A 118 11.28 -29.73 6.22
C THR A 118 10.05 -30.33 5.58
N SER A 119 9.63 -29.81 4.43
CA SER A 119 8.43 -30.29 3.74
C SER A 119 8.61 -31.69 3.18
N GLY A 120 7.49 -32.40 3.00
CA GLY A 120 7.41 -33.45 1.99
C GLY A 120 7.63 -32.89 0.58
N TYR A 121 7.57 -33.75 -0.43
CA TYR A 121 7.80 -33.37 -1.82
C TYR A 121 6.49 -32.83 -2.42
N ILE A 122 6.48 -31.53 -2.73
CA ILE A 122 5.28 -30.81 -3.17
C ILE A 122 5.27 -30.76 -4.69
N HIS A 123 4.22 -31.26 -5.30
CA HIS A 123 4.07 -31.34 -6.75
C HIS A 123 3.09 -30.30 -7.27
N HIS A 124 3.39 -29.76 -8.46
CA HIS A 124 2.47 -28.93 -9.23
C HIS A 124 2.51 -29.35 -10.71
N CYS A 125 1.39 -29.80 -11.24
CA CYS A 125 1.23 -30.16 -12.64
C CYS A 125 0.12 -29.32 -13.29
N SER A 126 0.46 -28.57 -14.33
CA SER A 126 -0.52 -27.81 -15.12
C SER A 126 -0.99 -28.64 -16.32
N ILE A 127 -2.29 -28.93 -16.36
CA ILE A 127 -2.95 -29.54 -17.51
C ILE A 127 -3.63 -28.43 -18.32
N TYR A 128 -3.50 -28.48 -19.65
CA TYR A 128 -4.01 -27.48 -20.58
C TYR A 128 -4.90 -28.11 -21.67
N ASP A 129 -5.51 -27.23 -22.47
CA ASP A 129 -6.34 -27.55 -23.64
C ASP A 129 -7.52 -28.51 -23.41
N LEU A 130 -8.06 -28.51 -22.20
CA LEU A 130 -9.26 -29.26 -21.83
C LEU A 130 -10.52 -28.77 -22.58
N GLU A 131 -11.47 -29.67 -22.77
CA GLU A 131 -12.81 -29.36 -23.25
C GLU A 131 -13.60 -28.60 -22.16
N PHE A 132 -14.39 -27.60 -22.53
CA PHE A 132 -15.29 -26.91 -21.60
C PHE A 132 -16.48 -27.80 -21.16
N ASP A 133 -17.11 -27.44 -20.05
CA ASP A 133 -18.30 -28.08 -19.45
C ASP A 133 -18.18 -29.61 -19.26
N THR A 134 -16.95 -30.12 -19.17
CA THR A 134 -16.64 -31.54 -19.29
C THR A 134 -16.02 -32.07 -18.01
N LYS A 135 -16.50 -33.24 -17.58
CA LYS A 135 -15.97 -33.94 -16.42
C LYS A 135 -14.73 -34.73 -16.81
N TYR A 136 -13.64 -34.49 -16.08
CA TYR A 136 -12.37 -35.19 -16.22
C TYR A 136 -12.09 -36.01 -14.98
N TYR A 137 -11.56 -37.22 -15.16
CA TYR A 137 -10.89 -37.98 -14.11
C TYR A 137 -9.40 -37.70 -14.18
N TYR A 138 -8.73 -37.73 -13.02
CA TYR A 138 -7.28 -37.66 -12.95
C TYR A 138 -6.70 -38.58 -11.87
N GLU A 139 -5.44 -38.99 -12.05
CA GLU A 139 -4.69 -39.88 -11.17
C GLU A 139 -3.32 -39.29 -10.85
N VAL A 140 -2.93 -39.36 -9.58
CA VAL A 140 -1.64 -38.90 -9.01
C VAL A 140 -0.98 -40.01 -8.22
N GLY A 141 0.35 -39.94 -8.01
CA GLY A 141 1.11 -40.99 -7.31
C GLY A 141 1.44 -42.19 -8.18
N ILE A 142 1.66 -41.96 -9.47
CA ILE A 142 1.98 -43.00 -10.46
C ILE A 142 3.27 -43.72 -10.08
N GLY A 143 3.24 -45.05 -10.06
CA GLY A 143 4.37 -45.92 -9.67
C GLY A 143 4.31 -46.43 -8.23
N ASN A 144 3.67 -45.68 -7.32
CA ASN A 144 3.52 -46.03 -5.91
C ASN A 144 2.02 -46.23 -5.60
N SER A 145 1.49 -45.59 -4.54
CA SER A 145 0.08 -45.70 -4.14
C SER A 145 -0.80 -44.70 -4.92
N THR A 146 -1.10 -45.02 -6.18
CA THR A 146 -1.90 -44.16 -7.07
C THR A 146 -3.28 -43.83 -6.48
N ARG A 147 -3.66 -42.55 -6.45
CA ARG A 147 -4.98 -42.06 -6.04
C ARG A 147 -5.71 -41.41 -7.21
N LYS A 148 -7.03 -41.67 -7.32
CA LYS A 148 -7.90 -41.19 -8.40
C LYS A 148 -8.92 -40.19 -7.89
N PHE A 149 -9.09 -39.10 -8.64
CA PHE A 149 -10.00 -38.00 -8.38
C PHE A 149 -10.77 -37.63 -9.67
N TRP A 150 -11.60 -36.58 -9.61
CA TRP A 150 -12.29 -36.02 -10.78
C TRP A 150 -12.59 -34.53 -10.56
N PHE A 151 -12.75 -33.77 -11.65
CA PHE A 151 -13.24 -32.39 -11.62
C PHE A 151 -14.11 -32.11 -12.84
N ARG A 152 -14.75 -30.94 -12.90
CA ARG A 152 -15.47 -30.46 -14.09
C ARG A 152 -14.91 -29.11 -14.54
N THR A 153 -14.57 -28.98 -15.82
CA THR A 153 -14.23 -27.68 -16.41
C THR A 153 -15.47 -26.77 -16.40
N PRO A 154 -15.30 -25.45 -16.28
CA PRO A 154 -16.41 -24.52 -16.45
C PRO A 154 -16.95 -24.58 -17.89
N PRO A 155 -18.17 -24.09 -18.16
CA PRO A 155 -18.57 -23.73 -19.51
C PRO A 155 -17.63 -22.68 -20.11
N SER A 156 -17.62 -22.55 -21.43
CA SER A 156 -16.89 -21.49 -22.13
C SER A 156 -17.33 -20.11 -21.64
N VAL A 157 -16.38 -19.18 -21.55
CA VAL A 157 -16.64 -17.79 -21.16
C VAL A 157 -17.71 -17.14 -22.05
N GLY A 158 -18.66 -16.42 -21.45
CA GLY A 158 -19.72 -15.70 -22.17
C GLY A 158 -20.76 -15.05 -21.26
N PRO A 159 -21.55 -14.07 -21.75
CA PRO A 159 -22.24 -13.12 -20.87
C PRO A 159 -23.41 -13.72 -20.08
N ASP A 160 -24.23 -14.57 -20.70
CA ASP A 160 -25.41 -15.17 -20.03
C ASP A 160 -25.11 -16.53 -19.39
N VAL A 161 -23.84 -16.92 -19.26
CA VAL A 161 -23.44 -18.22 -18.71
C VAL A 161 -23.63 -18.20 -17.18
N PRO A 162 -24.54 -19.02 -16.61
CA PRO A 162 -24.73 -19.09 -15.17
C PRO A 162 -23.54 -19.79 -14.50
N TYR A 163 -23.24 -19.42 -13.25
CA TYR A 163 -22.18 -20.06 -12.47
C TYR A 163 -22.33 -19.83 -10.97
N THR A 164 -22.15 -20.89 -10.19
CA THR A 164 -22.26 -20.86 -8.73
C THR A 164 -20.89 -20.87 -8.08
N PHE A 165 -20.50 -19.78 -7.42
CA PHE A 165 -19.32 -19.70 -6.58
C PHE A 165 -19.69 -19.86 -5.11
N GLY A 166 -18.88 -20.58 -4.33
CA GLY A 166 -18.87 -20.45 -2.88
C GLY A 166 -17.84 -19.43 -2.42
N LEU A 167 -17.99 -18.94 -1.19
CA LEU A 167 -17.17 -17.91 -0.57
C LEU A 167 -16.82 -18.30 0.87
N ILE A 168 -15.53 -18.41 1.16
CA ILE A 168 -14.99 -18.66 2.51
C ILE A 168 -13.69 -17.86 2.64
N GLY A 169 -13.54 -17.09 3.71
CA GLY A 169 -12.26 -16.66 4.25
C GLY A 169 -11.89 -17.43 5.50
N ASP A 170 -10.67 -17.23 6.00
CA ASP A 170 -10.38 -17.28 7.43
C ASP A 170 -10.79 -18.63 8.07
N LEU A 171 -10.48 -19.70 7.33
CA LEU A 171 -11.05 -21.02 7.57
C LEU A 171 -10.41 -21.67 8.80
N GLY A 172 -9.08 -21.72 8.87
CA GLY A 172 -8.36 -22.45 9.92
C GLY A 172 -8.66 -23.94 9.93
N GLN A 173 -8.48 -24.60 11.08
CA GLN A 173 -8.64 -26.05 11.22
C GLN A 173 -9.29 -26.47 12.55
N THR A 174 -10.27 -25.69 13.00
CA THR A 174 -11.11 -25.94 14.18
C THR A 174 -12.33 -26.82 13.86
N HIS A 175 -13.07 -27.18 14.91
CA HIS A 175 -14.37 -27.85 14.74
C HIS A 175 -15.41 -26.97 14.01
N ASP A 176 -15.35 -25.63 14.15
CA ASP A 176 -16.21 -24.72 13.39
C ASP A 176 -15.76 -24.65 11.92
N SER A 177 -14.44 -24.65 11.62
CA SER A 177 -13.90 -24.76 10.25
C SER A 177 -14.43 -26.00 9.53
N ASN A 178 -14.43 -27.14 10.22
CA ASN A 178 -14.94 -28.39 9.67
C ASN A 178 -16.46 -28.34 9.45
N ARG A 179 -17.19 -27.64 10.32
CA ARG A 179 -18.63 -27.41 10.18
C ARG A 179 -18.93 -26.54 8.97
N THR A 180 -18.20 -25.45 8.76
CA THR A 180 -18.34 -24.55 7.60
C THR A 180 -18.14 -25.29 6.29
N LEU A 181 -17.02 -26.02 6.16
CA LEU A 181 -16.72 -26.77 4.94
C LEU A 181 -17.78 -27.86 4.67
N THR A 182 -18.28 -28.53 5.73
CA THR A 182 -19.39 -29.49 5.63
C THR A 182 -20.70 -28.82 5.21
N HIS A 183 -20.98 -27.61 5.70
CA HIS A 183 -22.19 -26.84 5.35
C HIS A 183 -22.18 -26.49 3.86
N TYR A 184 -21.05 -25.98 3.36
CA TYR A 184 -20.84 -25.71 1.92
C TYR A 184 -20.94 -26.97 1.04
N GLU A 185 -20.36 -28.10 1.46
CA GLU A 185 -20.47 -29.39 0.77
C GLU A 185 -21.91 -29.89 0.66
N LEU A 186 -22.72 -29.68 1.71
CA LEU A 186 -24.09 -30.16 1.79
C LEU A 186 -25.14 -29.17 1.28
N ASN A 187 -24.82 -27.88 1.16
CA ASN A 187 -25.66 -26.80 0.62
C ASN A 187 -26.32 -27.20 -0.73
N PRO A 188 -27.65 -27.06 -0.90
CA PRO A 188 -28.37 -27.56 -2.07
C PRO A 188 -28.07 -26.81 -3.37
N VAL A 189 -27.53 -25.58 -3.32
CA VAL A 189 -27.22 -24.77 -4.52
C VAL A 189 -25.97 -25.31 -5.26
N LYS A 190 -25.09 -26.04 -4.55
CA LYS A 190 -23.90 -26.74 -5.09
C LYS A 190 -22.93 -25.84 -5.87
N GLY A 191 -22.11 -25.09 -5.11
CA GLY A 191 -20.97 -24.35 -5.63
C GLY A 191 -20.03 -25.21 -6.51
N GLN A 192 -19.44 -24.55 -7.51
CA GLN A 192 -18.66 -25.15 -8.60
C GLN A 192 -17.21 -24.59 -8.67
N ALA A 193 -16.95 -23.54 -7.90
CA ALA A 193 -15.66 -23.10 -7.40
C ALA A 193 -15.84 -22.61 -5.96
N LEU A 194 -14.74 -22.50 -5.24
CA LEU A 194 -14.66 -21.64 -4.06
C LEU A 194 -13.79 -20.42 -4.40
N LEU A 195 -14.25 -19.22 -4.06
CA LEU A 195 -13.41 -18.03 -3.98
C LEU A 195 -12.91 -17.94 -2.54
N PHE A 196 -11.60 -18.12 -2.33
CA PHE A 196 -11.00 -18.18 -1.00
C PHE A 196 -10.31 -16.84 -0.69
N VAL A 197 -10.82 -16.08 0.29
CA VAL A 197 -10.41 -14.68 0.54
C VAL A 197 -9.20 -14.52 1.48
N GLY A 198 -8.47 -15.60 1.75
CA GLY A 198 -7.21 -15.60 2.50
C GLY A 198 -7.35 -16.18 3.91
N ASP A 199 -6.21 -16.32 4.59
CA ASP A 199 -6.02 -16.97 5.88
C ASP A 199 -6.52 -18.42 5.89
N LEU A 200 -5.67 -19.27 5.30
CA LEU A 200 -5.91 -20.68 5.06
C LEU A 200 -5.79 -21.45 6.38
N SER A 201 -4.56 -21.65 6.86
CA SER A 201 -4.23 -22.71 7.85
C SER A 201 -4.01 -22.24 9.28
N TYR A 202 -3.71 -20.95 9.50
CA TYR A 202 -3.26 -20.36 10.76
C TYR A 202 -2.08 -21.11 11.42
N ALA A 203 -1.21 -21.74 10.61
CA ALA A 203 -0.05 -22.49 11.10
C ALA A 203 1.00 -21.61 11.81
N ASP A 204 1.00 -20.30 11.57
CA ASP A 204 1.86 -19.30 12.23
C ASP A 204 1.45 -18.99 13.67
N ALA A 205 0.20 -19.26 14.05
CA ALA A 205 -0.25 -19.20 15.45
C ALA A 205 0.40 -20.27 16.36
N TYR A 206 1.08 -21.27 15.77
CA TYR A 206 1.79 -22.32 16.51
C TYR A 206 3.24 -21.95 16.82
N PRO A 207 3.87 -22.55 17.86
CA PRO A 207 5.27 -22.29 18.21
C PRO A 207 6.22 -22.46 17.02
N PHE A 208 6.99 -21.42 16.71
CA PHE A 208 7.90 -21.33 15.55
C PHE A 208 7.21 -21.48 14.18
N HIS A 209 5.90 -21.21 14.11
CA HIS A 209 5.03 -21.42 12.95
C HIS A 209 5.07 -22.87 12.49
N ASP A 210 4.59 -23.81 13.32
CA ASP A 210 4.67 -25.25 13.08
C ASP A 210 4.03 -25.64 11.74
N ASN A 211 4.88 -25.80 10.73
CA ASN A 211 4.45 -26.04 9.36
C ASN A 211 3.85 -27.44 9.13
N THR A 212 3.83 -28.33 10.14
CA THR A 212 2.99 -29.53 10.10
C THR A 212 1.49 -29.18 10.12
N ARG A 213 1.12 -27.99 10.62
CA ARG A 213 -0.26 -27.47 10.58
C ARG A 213 -0.70 -27.02 9.19
N TRP A 214 0.22 -26.74 8.27
CA TRP A 214 -0.10 -26.64 6.84
C TRP A 214 -0.44 -28.03 6.27
N ASP A 215 0.24 -29.10 6.70
CA ASP A 215 0.01 -30.45 6.20
C ASP A 215 -1.32 -31.05 6.66
N THR A 216 -1.73 -30.81 7.92
CA THR A 216 -3.06 -31.19 8.42
C THR A 216 -4.16 -30.43 7.69
N TRP A 217 -4.03 -29.11 7.52
CA TRP A 217 -5.00 -28.29 6.79
C TRP A 217 -5.18 -28.77 5.35
N GLY A 218 -4.07 -29.03 4.64
CA GLY A 218 -4.10 -29.56 3.28
C GLY A 218 -4.86 -30.88 3.16
N ARG A 219 -4.70 -31.81 4.13
CA ARG A 219 -5.48 -33.07 4.17
C ARG A 219 -6.94 -32.85 4.52
N PHE A 220 -7.25 -31.89 5.39
CA PHE A 220 -8.62 -31.53 5.79
C PHE A 220 -9.45 -30.98 4.61
N VAL A 221 -8.88 -30.09 3.79
CA VAL A 221 -9.60 -29.49 2.65
C VAL A 221 -9.60 -30.35 1.38
N GLU A 222 -8.70 -31.34 1.27
CA GLU A 222 -8.56 -32.25 0.12
C GLU A 222 -9.90 -32.82 -0.37
N ARG A 223 -10.80 -33.17 0.56
CA ARG A 223 -12.11 -33.74 0.29
C ARG A 223 -13.02 -32.87 -0.60
N ASN A 224 -12.74 -31.57 -0.69
CA ASN A 224 -13.44 -30.59 -1.53
C ASN A 224 -12.50 -30.05 -2.61
N ALA A 225 -11.32 -29.57 -2.19
CA ALA A 225 -10.34 -28.89 -3.04
C ALA A 225 -9.72 -29.81 -4.12
N ALA A 226 -9.78 -31.14 -3.98
CA ALA A 226 -9.35 -32.06 -5.04
C ALA A 226 -10.39 -32.21 -6.18
N TYR A 227 -11.63 -31.74 -5.98
CA TYR A 227 -12.76 -31.99 -6.90
C TYR A 227 -13.30 -30.73 -7.58
N GLN A 228 -13.11 -29.56 -6.97
CA GLN A 228 -13.42 -28.27 -7.57
C GLN A 228 -12.32 -27.24 -7.28
N PRO A 229 -12.06 -26.27 -8.18
CA PRO A 229 -10.99 -25.31 -7.99
C PRO A 229 -11.32 -24.30 -6.89
N TRP A 230 -10.38 -24.13 -5.97
CA TRP A 230 -10.36 -23.02 -5.02
C TRP A 230 -9.49 -21.91 -5.60
N ILE A 231 -9.98 -20.67 -5.62
CA ILE A 231 -9.29 -19.50 -6.16
C ILE A 231 -8.62 -18.77 -5.00
N TRP A 232 -7.30 -18.86 -4.93
CA TRP A 232 -6.50 -18.51 -3.76
C TRP A 232 -6.18 -17.02 -3.65
N THR A 233 -6.55 -16.41 -2.54
CA THR A 233 -6.02 -15.12 -2.03
C THR A 233 -5.08 -15.40 -0.85
N ALA A 234 -4.17 -14.47 -0.53
CA ALA A 234 -3.25 -14.59 0.61
C ALA A 234 -3.53 -13.51 1.67
N GLY A 235 -3.81 -13.94 2.90
CA GLY A 235 -4.05 -13.09 4.07
C GLY A 235 -2.80 -12.81 4.91
N ASN A 236 -2.97 -12.45 6.18
CA ASN A 236 -1.86 -12.12 7.10
C ASN A 236 -1.17 -13.35 7.66
N HIS A 237 -1.90 -14.43 7.92
CA HIS A 237 -1.32 -15.69 8.40
C HIS A 237 -0.49 -16.35 7.29
N GLU A 238 -0.82 -16.09 6.01
CA GLU A 238 0.08 -16.40 4.88
C GLU A 238 1.36 -15.54 4.81
N VAL A 239 1.46 -14.40 5.50
CA VAL A 239 2.70 -13.58 5.47
C VAL A 239 3.86 -14.35 6.09
N ASP A 240 3.61 -15.14 7.12
CA ASP A 240 4.50 -16.20 7.64
C ASP A 240 5.95 -15.73 7.88
N PHE A 241 6.09 -14.52 8.43
CA PHE A 241 7.36 -13.78 8.57
C PHE A 241 7.80 -13.69 10.03
N LEU A 242 8.87 -14.43 10.36
CA LEU A 242 9.49 -14.54 11.67
C LEU A 242 11.04 -14.50 11.55
N PRO A 243 11.63 -13.32 11.27
CA PRO A 243 13.05 -13.19 10.96
C PRO A 243 13.97 -13.51 12.15
N ASP A 244 13.45 -13.44 13.37
CA ASP A 244 14.19 -13.69 14.62
C ASP A 244 14.69 -15.16 14.72
N ILE A 245 14.14 -16.09 13.92
CA ILE A 245 14.62 -17.48 13.75
C ILE A 245 15.18 -17.78 12.34
N GLY A 246 15.47 -16.73 11.56
CA GLY A 246 15.98 -16.82 10.18
C GLY A 246 14.90 -16.77 9.09
N GLU A 247 13.62 -16.80 9.45
CA GLU A 247 12.51 -16.88 8.49
C GLU A 247 12.00 -15.51 8.04
N GLY A 248 12.92 -14.75 7.43
CA GLY A 248 12.70 -13.38 6.95
C GLY A 248 12.11 -13.24 5.55
N LYS A 249 11.50 -14.29 4.96
CA LYS A 249 10.95 -14.27 3.59
C LYS A 249 9.41 -14.40 3.59
N PRO A 250 8.66 -13.30 3.35
CA PRO A 250 7.20 -13.33 3.35
C PRO A 250 6.59 -14.33 2.36
N PHE A 251 5.47 -14.95 2.76
CA PHE A 251 4.68 -15.90 1.98
C PHE A 251 5.44 -17.17 1.55
N LYS A 252 6.48 -17.56 2.31
CA LYS A 252 7.35 -18.68 1.94
C LYS A 252 6.61 -20.03 1.92
N PRO A 253 5.87 -20.47 2.95
CA PRO A 253 5.09 -21.70 2.86
C PRO A 253 3.96 -21.64 1.83
N TYR A 254 3.13 -20.58 1.85
CA TYR A 254 2.04 -20.38 0.88
C TYR A 254 2.50 -20.52 -0.58
N LYS A 255 3.57 -19.80 -0.98
CA LYS A 255 4.08 -19.81 -2.36
C LYS A 255 4.73 -21.14 -2.79
N ASN A 256 5.03 -22.05 -1.86
CA ASN A 256 5.49 -23.40 -2.17
C ASN A 256 4.37 -24.44 -2.17
N ARG A 257 3.16 -24.10 -1.69
CA ARG A 257 2.03 -25.03 -1.55
C ARG A 257 0.85 -24.71 -2.48
N TYR A 258 0.57 -23.44 -2.75
CA TYR A 258 -0.61 -22.99 -3.48
C TYR A 258 -0.20 -22.19 -4.72
N HIS A 259 -0.01 -22.90 -5.82
CA HIS A 259 0.26 -22.30 -7.13
C HIS A 259 -1.02 -21.76 -7.77
N VAL A 260 -0.89 -20.64 -8.50
CA VAL A 260 -1.98 -19.89 -9.16
C VAL A 260 -1.59 -19.50 -10.59
N PRO A 261 -2.53 -19.25 -11.52
CA PRO A 261 -2.25 -19.05 -12.95
C PRO A 261 -1.74 -17.63 -13.28
N TYR A 262 -0.97 -16.99 -12.40
CA TYR A 262 -0.69 -15.55 -12.42
C TYR A 262 -0.06 -15.02 -13.72
N ARG A 263 0.73 -15.84 -14.42
CA ARG A 263 1.32 -15.48 -15.72
C ARG A 263 0.27 -15.33 -16.83
N ALA A 264 -0.89 -15.97 -16.69
CA ALA A 264 -1.96 -15.93 -17.69
C ALA A 264 -2.65 -14.55 -17.76
N SER A 265 -2.70 -13.80 -16.65
CA SER A 265 -3.10 -12.38 -16.62
C SER A 265 -1.95 -11.40 -16.91
N LYS A 266 -0.75 -11.90 -17.18
CA LYS A 266 0.52 -11.14 -17.27
C LYS A 266 0.96 -10.47 -15.96
N SER A 267 0.60 -11.05 -14.80
CA SER A 267 1.21 -10.66 -13.52
C SER A 267 2.64 -11.21 -13.39
N THR A 268 3.47 -10.54 -12.58
CA THR A 268 4.80 -11.00 -12.18
C THR A 268 4.82 -11.78 -10.86
N SER A 269 3.70 -11.84 -10.12
CA SER A 269 3.64 -12.40 -8.76
C SER A 269 2.44 -13.35 -8.58
N PRO A 270 2.59 -14.48 -7.87
CA PRO A 270 1.47 -15.36 -7.50
C PRO A 270 0.57 -14.78 -6.40
N LEU A 271 0.76 -13.52 -5.97
CA LEU A 271 -0.07 -12.87 -4.95
C LEU A 271 -1.17 -11.98 -5.53
N TRP A 272 -1.08 -11.59 -6.81
CA TRP A 272 -2.13 -10.82 -7.49
C TRP A 272 -2.23 -11.28 -8.95
N TYR A 273 -3.45 -11.58 -9.41
CA TYR A 273 -3.70 -12.17 -10.72
C TYR A 273 -5.18 -12.06 -11.12
N SER A 274 -5.53 -12.47 -12.34
CA SER A 274 -6.92 -12.54 -12.78
C SER A 274 -7.24 -13.82 -13.55
N ILE A 275 -8.50 -14.21 -13.50
CA ILE A 275 -9.07 -15.29 -14.32
C ILE A 275 -10.45 -14.88 -14.84
N LYS A 276 -10.81 -15.36 -16.02
CA LYS A 276 -12.20 -15.44 -16.46
C LYS A 276 -12.72 -16.87 -16.22
N ARG A 277 -13.96 -16.98 -15.73
CA ARG A 277 -14.66 -18.25 -15.53
C ARG A 277 -16.16 -18.03 -15.75
N ALA A 278 -16.75 -18.75 -16.69
CA ALA A 278 -18.14 -18.52 -17.13
C ALA A 278 -18.38 -17.03 -17.48
N SER A 279 -19.35 -16.36 -16.85
CA SER A 279 -19.66 -14.94 -17.06
C SER A 279 -18.88 -13.98 -16.14
N ALA A 280 -17.98 -14.49 -15.30
CA ALA A 280 -17.21 -13.69 -14.33
C ALA A 280 -15.78 -13.39 -14.79
N TYR A 281 -15.34 -12.16 -14.53
CA TYR A 281 -13.95 -11.69 -14.52
C TYR A 281 -13.56 -11.48 -13.06
N ILE A 282 -12.61 -12.27 -12.56
CA ILE A 282 -12.19 -12.27 -11.16
C ILE A 282 -10.78 -11.68 -11.07
N ILE A 283 -10.62 -10.62 -10.28
CA ILE A 283 -9.35 -9.98 -9.96
C ILE A 283 -8.98 -10.32 -8.52
N VAL A 284 -7.79 -10.88 -8.31
CA VAL A 284 -7.23 -11.25 -7.00
C VAL A 284 -6.15 -10.25 -6.62
N LEU A 285 -6.23 -9.67 -5.42
CA LEU A 285 -5.30 -8.68 -4.89
C LEU A 285 -4.69 -9.12 -3.55
N SER A 286 -3.50 -8.61 -3.25
CA SER A 286 -2.75 -8.89 -2.02
C SER A 286 -2.65 -7.64 -1.15
N SER A 287 -3.42 -7.63 -0.08
CA SER A 287 -3.43 -6.57 0.96
C SER A 287 -2.06 -6.37 1.61
N TYR A 288 -1.21 -7.41 1.65
CA TYR A 288 0.09 -7.43 2.33
C TYR A 288 1.30 -7.37 1.39
N SER A 289 1.07 -7.10 0.10
CA SER A 289 2.12 -6.75 -0.87
C SER A 289 2.24 -5.23 -1.03
N ALA A 290 3.28 -4.73 -1.70
CA ALA A 290 3.34 -3.32 -2.07
C ALA A 290 2.30 -3.00 -3.15
N TYR A 291 1.49 -1.96 -2.95
CA TYR A 291 0.39 -1.55 -3.85
C TYR A 291 0.31 -0.04 -4.11
N GLY A 292 1.20 0.77 -3.51
CA GLY A 292 1.32 2.19 -3.80
C GLY A 292 1.71 2.47 -5.26
N ILE A 293 1.75 3.74 -5.65
CA ILE A 293 2.06 4.15 -7.02
C ILE A 293 3.46 3.64 -7.42
N TYR A 294 3.67 3.41 -8.72
CA TYR A 294 4.87 2.79 -9.31
C TYR A 294 5.15 1.32 -8.95
N THR A 295 4.48 0.73 -7.95
CA THR A 295 4.72 -0.66 -7.52
C THR A 295 4.26 -1.72 -8.55
N PRO A 296 4.78 -2.96 -8.49
CA PRO A 296 4.38 -4.04 -9.40
C PRO A 296 2.89 -4.40 -9.38
N GLN A 297 2.22 -4.33 -8.23
CA GLN A 297 0.78 -4.63 -8.12
C GLN A 297 -0.07 -3.50 -8.72
N TYR A 298 0.26 -2.24 -8.41
CA TYR A 298 -0.38 -1.05 -8.99
C TYR A 298 -0.29 -1.04 -10.52
N LYS A 299 0.93 -1.16 -11.06
CA LYS A 299 1.21 -1.20 -12.50
C LYS A 299 0.59 -2.41 -13.22
N TRP A 300 0.22 -3.47 -12.50
CA TRP A 300 -0.53 -4.60 -13.04
C TRP A 300 -2.03 -4.29 -13.05
N LEU A 301 -2.62 -3.88 -11.92
CA LEU A 301 -4.07 -3.65 -11.78
C LEU A 301 -4.58 -2.54 -12.71
N GLU A 302 -3.82 -1.45 -12.84
CA GLU A 302 -4.06 -0.37 -13.82
C GLU A 302 -4.30 -0.92 -15.23
N LYS A 303 -3.45 -1.87 -15.64
CA LYS A 303 -3.46 -2.50 -16.96
C LYS A 303 -4.42 -3.69 -17.03
N GLU A 304 -4.87 -4.22 -15.89
CA GLU A 304 -5.81 -5.32 -15.80
C GLU A 304 -7.25 -4.84 -16.03
N LEU A 305 -7.63 -3.74 -15.37
CA LEU A 305 -8.98 -3.17 -15.48
C LEU A 305 -9.31 -2.74 -16.92
N LEU A 306 -8.31 -2.28 -17.67
CA LEU A 306 -8.42 -1.99 -19.12
C LEU A 306 -8.70 -3.22 -20.00
N LYS A 307 -8.52 -4.45 -19.50
CA LYS A 307 -8.81 -5.71 -20.23
C LYS A 307 -10.24 -6.21 -20.00
N VAL A 308 -10.99 -5.63 -19.07
CA VAL A 308 -12.31 -6.15 -18.67
C VAL A 308 -13.37 -5.84 -19.72
N ASN A 309 -13.78 -6.85 -20.47
CA ASN A 309 -14.86 -6.75 -21.44
C ASN A 309 -16.21 -7.17 -20.81
N ARG A 310 -17.02 -6.20 -20.37
CA ARG A 310 -18.33 -6.46 -19.74
C ARG A 310 -19.38 -7.07 -20.69
N SER A 311 -19.11 -7.14 -22.00
CA SER A 311 -19.94 -7.88 -22.97
C SER A 311 -19.52 -9.34 -23.15
N GLU A 312 -18.33 -9.72 -22.67
CA GLU A 312 -17.86 -11.11 -22.60
C GLU A 312 -18.10 -11.67 -21.19
N THR A 313 -17.62 -10.95 -20.17
CA THR A 313 -17.74 -11.26 -18.74
C THR A 313 -18.40 -10.10 -18.01
N PRO A 314 -19.74 -10.08 -17.90
CA PRO A 314 -20.47 -8.98 -17.27
C PRO A 314 -20.19 -8.85 -15.77
N TRP A 315 -19.89 -9.93 -15.06
CA TRP A 315 -19.64 -9.90 -13.62
C TRP A 315 -18.17 -9.59 -13.33
N LEU A 316 -17.88 -8.37 -12.89
CA LEU A 316 -16.55 -7.97 -12.44
C LEU A 316 -16.48 -8.12 -10.92
N ILE A 317 -15.71 -9.11 -10.48
CA ILE A 317 -15.51 -9.48 -9.07
C ILE A 317 -14.07 -9.14 -8.68
N VAL A 318 -13.90 -8.49 -7.52
CA VAL A 318 -12.58 -8.37 -6.88
C VAL A 318 -12.58 -9.22 -5.62
N ILE A 319 -11.50 -9.95 -5.37
CA ILE A 319 -11.23 -10.61 -4.09
C ILE A 319 -9.90 -10.11 -3.52
N MET A 320 -9.91 -9.81 -2.23
CA MET A 320 -8.77 -9.41 -1.42
C MET A 320 -8.94 -9.99 -0.03
N HIS A 321 -8.02 -9.74 0.89
CA HIS A 321 -8.14 -10.25 2.26
C HIS A 321 -8.64 -9.17 3.23
N CYS A 322 -7.87 -8.11 3.46
CA CYS A 322 -8.30 -7.04 4.37
C CYS A 322 -9.46 -6.22 3.76
N PRO A 323 -10.62 -6.09 4.42
CA PRO A 323 -11.78 -5.37 3.89
C PRO A 323 -11.52 -3.86 3.81
N LEU A 324 -11.99 -3.23 2.73
CA LEU A 324 -11.93 -1.77 2.56
C LEU A 324 -12.99 -1.02 3.39
N TYR A 325 -14.08 -1.72 3.73
CA TYR A 325 -15.13 -1.24 4.61
C TYR A 325 -15.43 -2.32 5.64
N SER A 326 -15.36 -1.97 6.92
CA SER A 326 -15.95 -2.80 7.97
C SER A 326 -16.33 -1.95 9.18
N SER A 327 -17.46 -2.28 9.79
CA SER A 327 -18.01 -1.68 11.00
C SER A 327 -17.82 -2.53 12.26
N TYR A 328 -16.93 -3.53 12.22
CA TYR A 328 -16.43 -4.21 13.41
C TYR A 328 -15.27 -3.43 14.04
N VAL A 329 -15.08 -3.58 15.36
CA VAL A 329 -14.06 -2.85 16.15
C VAL A 329 -12.67 -3.45 15.97
N HIS A 330 -12.56 -4.78 15.89
CA HIS A 330 -11.31 -5.42 15.49
C HIS A 330 -11.04 -5.16 14.01
N HIS A 331 -9.79 -4.88 13.67
CA HIS A 331 -9.31 -4.56 12.31
C HIS A 331 -9.97 -3.31 11.67
N TYR A 332 -10.70 -2.52 12.46
CA TYR A 332 -11.29 -1.26 12.02
C TYR A 332 -10.25 -0.35 11.34
N MET A 333 -10.57 0.13 10.14
CA MET A 333 -9.73 0.97 9.27
C MET A 333 -8.40 0.33 8.77
N GLU A 334 -8.12 -0.96 8.97
CA GLU A 334 -6.87 -1.55 8.47
C GLU A 334 -6.77 -1.53 6.93
N GLY A 335 -7.91 -1.63 6.22
CA GLY A 335 -7.98 -1.56 4.75
C GLY A 335 -7.92 -0.14 4.15
N GLU A 336 -8.00 0.92 4.96
CA GLU A 336 -8.08 2.31 4.47
C GLU A 336 -6.97 2.68 3.50
N SER A 337 -5.75 2.24 3.80
CA SER A 337 -4.56 2.50 2.99
C SER A 337 -4.63 1.87 1.59
N MET A 338 -5.37 0.77 1.41
CA MET A 338 -5.68 0.22 0.08
C MET A 338 -6.95 0.85 -0.52
N ARG A 339 -7.91 1.27 0.31
CA ARG A 339 -9.13 1.97 -0.14
C ARG A 339 -8.78 3.26 -0.87
N VAL A 340 -7.92 4.09 -0.27
CA VAL A 340 -7.34 5.31 -0.88
C VAL A 340 -6.78 5.05 -2.28
N MET A 341 -6.13 3.89 -2.48
CA MET A 341 -5.49 3.55 -3.76
C MET A 341 -6.44 3.03 -4.83
N TYR A 342 -7.42 2.20 -4.47
CA TYR A 342 -8.17 1.39 -5.45
C TYR A 342 -9.69 1.62 -5.48
N GLU A 343 -10.29 2.27 -4.49
CA GLU A 343 -11.75 2.50 -4.47
C GLU A 343 -12.23 3.31 -5.69
N GLN A 344 -11.51 4.39 -6.03
CA GLN A 344 -11.84 5.23 -7.20
C GLN A 344 -11.79 4.42 -8.50
N TRP A 345 -10.92 3.42 -8.60
CA TRP A 345 -10.88 2.51 -9.75
C TRP A 345 -12.04 1.52 -9.73
N PHE A 346 -12.41 0.97 -8.58
CA PHE A 346 -13.55 0.05 -8.48
C PHE A 346 -14.87 0.71 -8.87
N VAL A 347 -15.06 1.98 -8.46
CA VAL A 347 -16.18 2.84 -8.88
C VAL A 347 -16.10 3.15 -10.39
N LYS A 348 -14.94 3.60 -10.88
CA LYS A 348 -14.74 3.96 -12.31
C LYS A 348 -15.01 2.80 -13.26
N TYR A 349 -14.57 1.59 -12.92
CA TYR A 349 -14.77 0.38 -13.71
C TYR A 349 -16.05 -0.38 -13.33
N LYS A 350 -16.87 0.15 -12.42
CA LYS A 350 -18.16 -0.40 -11.99
C LYS A 350 -18.07 -1.87 -11.56
N VAL A 351 -17.16 -2.18 -10.64
CA VAL A 351 -17.05 -3.51 -10.01
C VAL A 351 -18.41 -3.87 -9.41
N ASP A 352 -18.87 -5.11 -9.59
CA ASP A 352 -20.19 -5.51 -9.10
C ASP A 352 -20.19 -5.77 -7.58
N VAL A 353 -19.13 -6.46 -7.11
CA VAL A 353 -18.91 -6.87 -5.73
C VAL A 353 -17.42 -7.03 -5.41
N VAL A 354 -17.02 -6.70 -4.18
CA VAL A 354 -15.70 -6.96 -3.60
C VAL A 354 -15.86 -7.89 -2.41
N PHE A 355 -15.15 -9.02 -2.39
CA PHE A 355 -15.13 -9.94 -1.25
C PHE A 355 -13.82 -9.84 -0.46
N ALA A 356 -13.94 -9.91 0.86
CA ALA A 356 -12.84 -9.81 1.83
C ALA A 356 -13.03 -10.78 3.01
N GLY A 357 -11.94 -11.08 3.71
CA GLY A 357 -11.88 -11.90 4.93
C GLY A 357 -11.50 -11.04 6.14
N HIS A 358 -10.51 -11.48 6.93
CA HIS A 358 -9.76 -10.74 7.96
C HIS A 358 -10.53 -10.38 9.24
N VAL A 359 -11.76 -9.90 9.09
CA VAL A 359 -12.68 -9.68 10.19
C VAL A 359 -13.48 -10.97 10.35
N HIS A 360 -13.35 -11.62 11.50
CA HIS A 360 -13.93 -12.92 11.75
C HIS A 360 -15.43 -12.85 12.08
N ALA A 361 -16.22 -12.35 11.13
CA ALA A 361 -17.67 -12.20 11.18
C ALA A 361 -18.21 -11.91 9.76
N TYR A 362 -19.53 -11.81 9.61
CA TYR A 362 -20.16 -11.44 8.35
C TYR A 362 -20.55 -9.95 8.33
N GLU A 363 -20.31 -9.30 7.18
CA GLU A 363 -20.76 -7.93 6.89
C GLU A 363 -21.09 -7.77 5.40
N ARG A 364 -22.14 -7.01 5.09
CA ARG A 364 -22.49 -6.57 3.74
C ARG A 364 -22.75 -5.07 3.74
N SER A 365 -22.08 -4.35 2.85
CA SER A 365 -22.28 -2.91 2.68
C SER A 365 -23.52 -2.57 1.84
N GLU A 366 -23.91 -1.31 1.87
CA GLU A 366 -24.67 -0.66 0.80
C GLU A 366 -23.76 -0.36 -0.41
N ARG A 367 -24.33 0.06 -1.55
CA ARG A 367 -23.55 0.60 -2.68
C ARG A 367 -23.10 2.03 -2.38
N ILE A 368 -21.85 2.16 -1.97
CA ILE A 368 -21.29 3.39 -1.40
C ILE A 368 -19.87 3.67 -1.90
N SER A 369 -19.49 4.94 -1.97
CA SER A 369 -18.12 5.37 -2.23
C SER A 369 -17.68 6.54 -1.34
N ASN A 370 -16.39 6.61 -1.04
CA ASN A 370 -15.75 7.64 -0.20
C ASN A 370 -14.51 8.22 -0.88
N ILE A 371 -14.68 8.56 -2.16
CA ILE A 371 -13.64 8.98 -3.11
C ILE A 371 -13.61 10.51 -3.35
N GLY A 372 -14.42 11.27 -2.61
CA GLY A 372 -14.53 12.74 -2.75
C GLY A 372 -13.50 13.53 -1.93
N TYR A 373 -12.68 12.87 -1.13
CA TYR A 373 -11.78 13.50 -0.18
C TYR A 373 -10.56 14.18 -0.84
N ASN A 374 -10.17 15.36 -0.37
CA ASN A 374 -8.99 16.07 -0.87
C ASN A 374 -8.11 16.75 0.20
N ILE A 375 -8.00 16.15 1.39
CA ILE A 375 -7.39 16.73 2.62
C ILE A 375 -8.21 17.87 3.24
N VAL A 376 -8.65 18.86 2.46
CA VAL A 376 -9.18 20.13 2.98
C VAL A 376 -10.69 20.34 2.84
N ASN A 377 -11.36 19.67 1.90
CA ASN A 377 -12.78 19.87 1.61
C ASN A 377 -13.75 19.28 2.66
N GLY A 378 -13.28 18.42 3.56
CA GLY A 378 -14.11 17.71 4.55
C GLY A 378 -15.04 16.63 3.96
N ILE A 379 -14.93 16.30 2.67
CA ILE A 379 -15.77 15.31 1.99
C ILE A 379 -15.18 13.91 2.22
N CYS A 380 -15.41 13.35 3.39
CA CYS A 380 -14.80 12.09 3.84
C CYS A 380 -15.77 11.12 4.54
N THR A 381 -17.07 11.39 4.46
CA THR A 381 -18.10 10.43 4.87
C THR A 381 -18.55 9.66 3.62
N PRO A 382 -18.67 8.31 3.67
CA PRO A 382 -19.17 7.55 2.52
C PRO A 382 -20.57 7.99 2.10
N ILE A 383 -20.80 8.10 0.79
CA ILE A 383 -22.08 8.45 0.17
C ILE A 383 -22.59 7.29 -0.68
N SER A 384 -23.91 7.23 -0.92
CA SER A 384 -24.48 6.25 -1.85
C SER A 384 -24.02 6.53 -3.29
N ASP A 385 -23.60 5.47 -3.98
CA ASP A 385 -23.07 5.53 -5.34
C ASP A 385 -23.40 4.23 -6.09
N GLU A 386 -24.38 4.30 -7.00
CA GLU A 386 -24.80 3.17 -7.86
C GLU A 386 -23.69 2.66 -8.81
N SER A 387 -22.56 3.36 -8.92
CA SER A 387 -21.36 2.89 -9.64
C SER A 387 -20.44 2.03 -8.77
N ALA A 388 -20.61 2.06 -7.44
CA ALA A 388 -19.78 1.32 -6.52
C ALA A 388 -20.16 -0.18 -6.44
N PRO A 389 -19.20 -1.05 -6.10
CA PRO A 389 -19.49 -2.42 -5.70
C PRO A 389 -20.25 -2.46 -4.37
N VAL A 390 -20.86 -3.62 -4.09
CA VAL A 390 -21.13 -4.02 -2.70
C VAL A 390 -19.83 -4.59 -2.13
N TYR A 391 -19.47 -4.20 -0.91
CA TYR A 391 -18.36 -4.80 -0.15
C TYR A 391 -18.94 -5.87 0.77
N ILE A 392 -18.37 -7.08 0.74
CA ILE A 392 -18.81 -8.20 1.57
C ILE A 392 -17.62 -8.80 2.32
N THR A 393 -17.72 -8.79 3.64
CA THR A 393 -16.80 -9.45 4.57
C THR A 393 -17.35 -10.84 4.87
N ILE A 394 -16.54 -11.86 4.62
CA ILE A 394 -16.86 -13.29 4.76
C ILE A 394 -15.70 -14.05 5.41
N GLY A 395 -15.09 -13.44 6.43
CA GLY A 395 -14.01 -13.99 7.25
C GLY A 395 -14.51 -14.92 8.37
N ASP A 396 -15.76 -15.38 8.27
CA ASP A 396 -16.46 -16.17 9.27
C ASP A 396 -16.26 -17.69 9.09
N GLY A 397 -15.18 -18.11 8.41
CA GLY A 397 -14.94 -19.50 8.02
C GLY A 397 -14.72 -20.48 9.17
N GLY A 398 -14.25 -20.03 10.34
CA GLY A 398 -14.13 -20.86 11.55
C GLY A 398 -12.76 -20.93 12.21
N ASN A 399 -11.86 -19.97 11.97
CA ASN A 399 -10.51 -19.91 12.55
C ASN A 399 -10.43 -20.04 14.09
N LEU A 400 -9.19 -20.23 14.58
CA LEU A 400 -8.91 -20.43 16.01
C LEU A 400 -8.93 -19.15 16.86
N GLU A 401 -8.87 -17.96 16.25
CA GLU A 401 -8.93 -16.69 16.97
C GLU A 401 -10.37 -16.34 17.39
N GLY A 402 -11.36 -16.97 16.76
CA GLY A 402 -12.77 -16.87 17.12
C GLY A 402 -13.49 -15.70 16.46
N LEU A 403 -14.80 -15.61 16.73
CA LEU A 403 -15.66 -14.56 16.17
C LEU A 403 -15.35 -13.18 16.73
N VAL A 404 -15.27 -12.18 15.86
CA VAL A 404 -15.27 -10.77 16.26
C VAL A 404 -16.71 -10.36 16.58
N THR A 405 -17.00 -10.13 17.86
CA THR A 405 -18.35 -9.77 18.32
C THR A 405 -18.54 -8.27 18.58
N GLU A 406 -17.46 -7.49 18.65
CA GLU A 406 -17.53 -6.05 18.92
C GLU A 406 -17.76 -5.26 17.62
N MET A 407 -18.87 -4.53 17.56
CA MET A 407 -19.28 -3.69 16.43
C MET A 407 -19.24 -2.20 16.81
N THR A 408 -19.02 -1.31 15.84
CA THR A 408 -19.21 0.13 16.04
C THR A 408 -20.70 0.42 16.14
N GLU A 409 -21.13 1.10 17.20
CA GLU A 409 -22.54 1.47 17.42
C GLU A 409 -22.76 2.99 17.37
N PRO A 410 -23.85 3.48 16.75
CA PRO A 410 -24.85 2.71 15.99
C PRO A 410 -24.27 2.08 14.70
N GLN A 411 -24.97 1.10 14.13
CA GLN A 411 -24.71 0.61 12.76
C GLN A 411 -24.53 1.80 11.79
N PRO A 412 -23.37 1.93 11.11
CA PRO A 412 -23.12 3.05 10.23
C PRO A 412 -23.87 2.86 8.90
N ASN A 413 -24.37 3.96 8.31
CA ASN A 413 -25.20 3.95 7.10
C ASN A 413 -24.58 3.29 5.85
N TYR A 414 -23.29 2.95 5.87
CA TYR A 414 -22.65 2.18 4.79
C TYR A 414 -22.78 0.66 4.97
N SER A 415 -23.11 0.17 6.16
CA SER A 415 -23.30 -1.25 6.48
C SER A 415 -24.78 -1.59 6.33
N ALA A 416 -25.13 -2.42 5.35
CA ALA A 416 -26.50 -2.87 5.09
C ALA A 416 -26.93 -3.98 6.06
N TYR A 417 -26.03 -4.92 6.36
CA TYR A 417 -26.26 -6.03 7.30
C TYR A 417 -24.94 -6.49 7.93
N ARG A 418 -24.98 -6.95 9.18
CA ARG A 418 -23.84 -7.57 9.90
C ARG A 418 -24.32 -8.55 10.97
N GLU A 419 -23.63 -9.67 11.14
CA GLU A 419 -23.82 -10.60 12.26
C GLU A 419 -22.52 -11.37 12.60
N ALA A 420 -22.24 -11.52 13.90
CA ALA A 420 -21.12 -12.32 14.42
C ALA A 420 -21.52 -13.80 14.60
N SER A 421 -21.63 -14.52 13.49
CA SER A 421 -21.78 -15.99 13.42
C SER A 421 -20.76 -16.58 12.45
N PHE A 422 -20.38 -17.85 12.62
CA PHE A 422 -19.58 -18.59 11.64
C PHE A 422 -20.45 -19.10 10.49
N GLY A 423 -19.91 -19.21 9.28
CA GLY A 423 -20.69 -19.53 8.08
C GLY A 423 -19.87 -19.48 6.78
N HIS A 424 -20.60 -19.45 5.66
CA HIS A 424 -20.03 -19.28 4.32
C HIS A 424 -21.02 -18.56 3.39
N GLY A 425 -20.51 -17.98 2.30
CA GLY A 425 -21.34 -17.36 1.26
C GLY A 425 -21.51 -18.25 0.03
N ILE A 426 -22.58 -18.01 -0.72
CA ILE A 426 -22.80 -18.46 -2.10
C ILE A 426 -23.06 -17.23 -2.96
N PHE A 427 -22.44 -17.17 -4.15
CA PHE A 427 -22.69 -16.17 -5.18
C PHE A 427 -23.06 -16.88 -6.48
N ASP A 428 -24.36 -16.91 -6.78
CA ASP A 428 -24.96 -17.72 -7.84
C ASP A 428 -25.42 -16.86 -9.01
N ILE A 429 -24.58 -16.75 -10.03
CA ILE A 429 -24.85 -15.97 -11.23
C ILE A 429 -25.92 -16.66 -12.07
N LYS A 430 -27.01 -15.95 -12.36
CA LYS A 430 -28.11 -16.49 -13.19
C LYS A 430 -27.98 -16.13 -14.67
N ASN A 431 -27.44 -14.94 -14.98
CA ASN A 431 -27.21 -14.40 -16.33
C ASN A 431 -26.45 -13.05 -16.24
N ARG A 432 -26.32 -12.29 -17.33
CA ARG A 432 -25.61 -10.98 -17.35
C ARG A 432 -26.20 -9.87 -16.48
N THR A 433 -27.45 -10.00 -15.99
CA THR A 433 -28.17 -8.94 -15.26
C THR A 433 -28.40 -9.23 -13.78
N HIS A 434 -28.53 -10.51 -13.39
CA HIS A 434 -28.87 -10.91 -12.03
C HIS A 434 -27.94 -12.00 -11.51
N SER A 435 -27.44 -11.80 -10.29
CA SER A 435 -26.81 -12.84 -9.46
C SER A 435 -27.51 -12.83 -8.09
N PHE A 436 -27.61 -14.01 -7.48
CA PHE A 436 -28.16 -14.16 -6.13
C PHE A 436 -27.01 -14.46 -5.17
N PHE A 437 -26.81 -13.60 -4.18
CA PHE A 437 -25.92 -13.85 -3.06
C PHE A 437 -26.74 -14.37 -1.87
N SER A 438 -26.22 -15.37 -1.17
CA SER A 438 -26.75 -15.83 0.12
C SER A 438 -25.64 -16.18 1.10
N TRP A 439 -25.81 -15.79 2.36
CA TRP A 439 -24.96 -16.18 3.48
C TRP A 439 -25.61 -17.30 4.29
N HIS A 440 -24.83 -18.30 4.71
CA HIS A 440 -25.30 -19.53 5.33
C HIS A 440 -24.56 -19.79 6.65
N ARG A 441 -25.29 -19.64 7.76
CA ARG A 441 -24.75 -19.76 9.12
C ARG A 441 -24.60 -21.20 9.56
N ASN A 442 -23.51 -21.50 10.23
CA ASN A 442 -23.18 -22.83 10.72
C ASN A 442 -24.25 -23.43 11.63
N GLN A 443 -24.89 -22.64 12.49
CA GLN A 443 -25.95 -23.11 13.39
C GLN A 443 -27.21 -23.63 12.67
N ASP A 444 -27.49 -23.11 11.47
CA ASP A 444 -28.74 -23.37 10.75
C ASP A 444 -28.64 -24.59 9.82
N GLY A 445 -29.76 -24.99 9.22
CA GLY A 445 -29.79 -26.07 8.23
C GLY A 445 -29.06 -25.70 6.93
N TYR A 446 -28.57 -26.70 6.19
CA TYR A 446 -27.75 -26.51 4.98
C TYR A 446 -28.41 -25.72 3.83
N SER A 447 -29.71 -25.44 3.91
CA SER A 447 -30.48 -24.66 2.94
C SER A 447 -31.07 -23.37 3.51
N VAL A 448 -30.67 -22.97 4.72
CA VAL A 448 -31.17 -21.76 5.38
C VAL A 448 -30.24 -20.60 5.07
N GLU A 449 -30.82 -19.49 4.63
CA GLU A 449 -30.13 -18.23 4.35
C GLU A 449 -30.22 -17.35 5.61
N GLY A 450 -29.10 -16.85 6.11
CA GLY A 450 -29.05 -15.90 7.23
C GLY A 450 -29.19 -14.45 6.79
N ASP A 451 -28.73 -14.16 5.57
CA ASP A 451 -28.92 -12.93 4.80
C ASP A 451 -28.83 -13.30 3.30
N SER A 452 -29.55 -12.58 2.43
CA SER A 452 -29.45 -12.77 0.98
C SER A 452 -29.81 -11.52 0.17
N LEU A 453 -29.24 -11.40 -1.03
CA LEU A 453 -29.35 -10.21 -1.89
C LEU A 453 -29.39 -10.59 -3.38
N TRP A 454 -30.31 -9.99 -4.12
CA TRP A 454 -30.30 -10.00 -5.58
C TRP A 454 -29.43 -8.87 -6.14
N LEU A 455 -28.14 -9.14 -6.38
CA LEU A 455 -27.27 -8.15 -7.02
C LEU A 455 -27.70 -7.91 -8.47
N HIS A 456 -27.73 -6.63 -8.86
CA HIS A 456 -28.02 -6.17 -10.20
C HIS A 456 -26.72 -5.69 -10.87
N ASN A 457 -26.46 -6.23 -12.06
CA ASN A 457 -25.18 -6.03 -12.73
C ASN A 457 -24.97 -4.56 -13.09
N ARG A 458 -23.85 -3.97 -12.64
CA ARG A 458 -23.56 -2.54 -12.72
C ARG A 458 -23.34 -2.02 -14.15
N PHE A 459 -23.16 -2.91 -15.13
CA PHE A 459 -23.08 -2.57 -16.55
C PHE A 459 -24.41 -2.82 -17.29
N TRP A 460 -25.07 -3.96 -17.07
CA TRP A 460 -26.26 -4.37 -17.83
C TRP A 460 -27.61 -4.05 -17.19
N LYS A 461 -27.67 -3.77 -15.88
CA LYS A 461 -28.88 -3.37 -15.15
C LYS A 461 -28.51 -2.40 -13.99
N PRO A 462 -28.09 -1.16 -14.29
CA PRO A 462 -27.70 -0.17 -13.28
C PRO A 462 -28.93 0.49 -12.61
N SER A 463 -29.93 -0.30 -12.23
CA SER A 463 -31.06 0.16 -11.42
C SER A 463 -30.78 -0.09 -9.93
N PRO A 464 -31.46 0.62 -9.01
CA PRO A 464 -31.45 0.28 -7.60
C PRO A 464 -31.85 -1.18 -7.36
N GLU A 465 -31.29 -1.76 -6.31
CA GLU A 465 -31.63 -3.09 -5.80
C GLU A 465 -32.71 -2.93 -4.72
N ILE A 466 -33.81 -3.69 -4.81
CA ILE A 466 -34.96 -3.59 -3.89
C ILE A 466 -35.04 -4.86 -3.04
N GLY A 467 -35.23 -4.70 -1.73
CA GLY A 467 -35.41 -5.79 -0.77
C GLY A 467 -36.66 -6.64 -1.04
N TYR A 468 -36.67 -7.88 -0.56
CA TYR A 468 -37.62 -8.89 -1.06
C TYR A 468 -39.00 -8.93 -0.37
N ASP A 469 -39.21 -8.16 0.70
CA ASP A 469 -40.46 -8.18 1.49
C ASP A 469 -41.64 -7.41 0.85
N ASP A 470 -41.38 -6.63 -0.22
CA ASP A 470 -42.33 -5.63 -0.76
C ASP A 470 -43.36 -6.19 -1.77
N ILE A 471 -43.60 -7.52 -1.81
CA ILE A 471 -44.49 -8.17 -2.80
C ILE A 471 -45.77 -8.76 -2.15
N GLY A 472 -46.60 -7.88 -1.60
CA GLY A 472 -47.89 -8.22 -0.98
C GLY A 472 -49.14 -7.92 -1.83
N MET A 473 -49.54 -8.86 -2.70
CA MET A 473 -50.85 -8.93 -3.41
C MET A 473 -51.41 -7.67 -4.12
N GLY A 474 -51.47 -7.69 -5.46
CA GLY A 474 -52.24 -6.72 -6.25
C GLY A 474 -52.63 -7.19 -7.66
N MET A 475 -53.74 -7.93 -7.81
CA MET A 475 -54.22 -8.36 -9.13
C MET A 475 -54.94 -7.24 -9.91
N GLY A 476 -54.26 -6.73 -10.94
CA GLY A 476 -54.81 -6.47 -12.28
C GLY A 476 -56.06 -5.58 -12.48
N MET A 477 -55.85 -4.42 -13.10
CA MET A 477 -56.66 -3.91 -14.23
C MET A 477 -55.72 -3.18 -15.22
N GLY A 478 -56.16 -2.92 -16.46
CA GLY A 478 -55.28 -2.41 -17.52
C GLY A 478 -55.97 -1.42 -18.49
N ILE A 479 -55.47 -1.39 -19.74
CA ILE A 479 -55.86 -0.55 -20.90
C ILE A 479 -55.57 0.99 -20.78
N PRO A 480 -55.34 1.72 -21.90
CA PRO A 480 -54.19 2.67 -21.96
C PRO A 480 -54.42 4.00 -22.74
N LEU A 481 -53.31 4.64 -23.13
CA LEU A 481 -53.09 5.49 -24.34
C LEU A 481 -53.23 7.03 -24.24
N MET A 482 -52.47 7.69 -25.15
CA MET A 482 -52.30 9.13 -25.48
C MET A 482 -51.19 9.88 -24.71
N ILE A 483 -50.14 10.50 -25.31
CA ILE A 483 -49.79 11.06 -26.66
C ILE A 483 -50.11 12.56 -26.83
N ILE A 484 -49.07 13.34 -27.28
CA ILE A 484 -49.09 14.77 -27.72
C ILE A 484 -49.25 15.77 -26.53
N LEU A 485 -48.58 16.94 -26.46
CA LEU A 485 -48.19 17.96 -27.46
C LEU A 485 -46.86 18.67 -27.07
N GLU A 486 -46.03 19.07 -28.05
CA GLU A 486 -44.91 20.03 -27.87
C GLU A 486 -45.37 21.47 -28.18
N THR A 487 -44.80 22.53 -27.58
CA THR A 487 -44.16 23.67 -28.30
C THR A 487 -43.79 24.89 -27.43
N ILE A 488 -42.51 25.29 -27.53
CA ILE A 488 -41.99 26.65 -27.84
C ILE A 488 -42.79 27.90 -27.41
N THR A 489 -42.14 28.80 -26.66
CA THR A 489 -42.07 30.26 -26.99
C THR A 489 -40.91 30.99 -26.30
N ASP A 490 -40.59 32.22 -26.75
CA ASP A 490 -39.34 32.95 -26.49
C ASP A 490 -39.54 34.29 -25.71
N ARG A 491 -38.43 34.96 -25.37
CA ARG A 491 -38.25 36.20 -24.57
C ARG A 491 -39.17 37.38 -24.97
N SER A 492 -39.49 38.36 -24.12
CA SER A 492 -38.54 39.43 -23.70
C SER A 492 -39.22 40.69 -23.09
N ILE A 493 -38.45 41.56 -22.40
CA ILE A 493 -38.57 43.06 -22.35
C ILE A 493 -39.77 43.65 -21.52
N ARG A 494 -39.73 44.82 -20.80
CA ARG A 494 -38.83 46.01 -20.71
C ARG A 494 -38.78 46.66 -19.28
N TYR A 495 -37.97 47.72 -19.13
CA TYR A 495 -37.64 48.57 -17.96
C TYR A 495 -38.66 49.64 -17.51
N ASN A 496 -38.56 50.11 -16.24
CA ASN A 496 -38.74 51.49 -15.70
C ASN A 496 -38.77 51.49 -14.13
N LEU A 497 -38.44 52.52 -13.31
CA LEU A 497 -37.79 53.85 -13.47
C LEU A 497 -37.16 54.35 -12.11
N MET A 498 -36.96 55.68 -11.96
CA MET A 498 -36.37 56.53 -10.89
C MET A 498 -37.35 56.96 -9.76
N LEU A 499 -37.06 57.71 -8.64
CA LEU A 499 -35.90 58.49 -8.12
C LEU A 499 -35.96 58.71 -6.56
N ARG A 500 -34.97 59.45 -6.01
CA ARG A 500 -34.66 59.82 -4.59
C ARG A 500 -35.75 60.50 -3.72
N MET A 501 -35.54 60.44 -2.40
CA MET A 501 -35.68 61.58 -1.45
C MET A 501 -34.58 61.57 -0.37
N GLU A 502 -34.27 62.73 0.25
CA GLU A 502 -33.27 62.92 1.33
C GLU A 502 -33.90 63.60 2.57
N VAL A 503 -33.50 63.20 3.78
CA VAL A 503 -33.61 63.98 5.05
C VAL A 503 -32.35 63.72 5.90
N ARG A 504 -32.00 64.61 6.84
CA ARG A 504 -30.60 64.86 7.24
C ARG A 504 -30.42 65.25 8.73
N TRP A 505 -29.41 64.66 9.39
CA TRP A 505 -28.77 65.03 10.69
C TRP A 505 -29.56 64.92 12.01
N GLY A 506 -28.85 64.48 13.04
CA GLY A 506 -29.20 64.50 14.46
C GLY A 506 -28.22 63.61 15.24
N CYS A 507 -27.36 64.19 16.09
CA CYS A 507 -26.28 63.43 16.76
C CYS A 507 -26.64 63.16 18.23
N ASP A 508 -26.26 61.98 18.72
CA ASP A 508 -25.87 61.80 20.12
C ASP A 508 -24.71 60.79 20.20
N SER A 509 -23.49 61.30 20.38
CA SER A 509 -22.25 60.60 20.03
C SER A 509 -21.29 60.44 21.20
N VAL A 510 -21.63 59.52 22.12
CA VAL A 510 -20.72 59.12 23.22
C VAL A 510 -20.55 57.59 23.30
N LEU A 511 -21.65 56.82 23.22
CA LEU A 511 -21.59 55.38 23.50
C LEU A 511 -21.00 54.53 22.35
N ILE A 512 -21.18 54.96 21.10
CA ILE A 512 -20.76 54.19 19.91
C ILE A 512 -19.24 54.19 19.71
N ILE A 513 -18.52 55.26 20.09
CA ILE A 513 -17.07 55.36 19.89
C ILE A 513 -16.32 54.34 20.77
N ILE A 514 -16.76 54.11 22.00
CA ILE A 514 -16.14 53.12 22.90
C ILE A 514 -16.40 51.69 22.40
N ILE A 515 -17.58 51.41 21.84
CA ILE A 515 -17.90 50.11 21.24
C ILE A 515 -17.09 49.87 19.96
N ILE A 516 -16.96 50.88 19.08
CA ILE A 516 -16.14 50.77 17.87
C ILE A 516 -14.66 50.57 18.21
N ILE A 517 -14.10 51.31 19.19
CA ILE A 517 -12.69 51.14 19.58
C ILE A 517 -12.41 49.74 20.14
N ASN A 518 -13.34 49.15 20.91
CA ASN A 518 -13.17 47.77 21.38
C ASN A 518 -13.35 46.73 20.26
N LEU A 519 -14.30 46.93 19.34
CA LEU A 519 -14.45 46.05 18.16
C LEU A 519 -13.28 46.16 17.18
N PHE A 520 -12.59 47.29 17.12
CA PHE A 520 -11.37 47.47 16.31
C PHE A 520 -10.11 46.84 16.95
N PHE A 521 -10.15 46.51 18.25
CA PHE A 521 -9.05 45.87 18.98
C PHE A 521 -9.27 44.39 19.32
N TRP A 522 -10.41 43.80 18.93
CA TRP A 522 -10.67 42.35 19.01
C TRP A 522 -10.85 41.70 17.62
N GLY A 523 -10.61 42.46 16.54
CA GLY A 523 -10.77 42.04 15.15
C GLY A 523 -9.47 41.78 14.38
N LEU A 524 -8.36 41.44 15.06
CA LEU A 524 -7.07 41.13 14.43
C LEU A 524 -6.19 40.20 15.30
N MET A 525 -6.71 39.03 15.68
CA MET A 525 -5.81 37.88 15.73
C MET A 525 -5.54 37.48 14.27
N LEU A 526 -4.35 37.83 13.79
CA LEU A 526 -3.80 37.22 12.60
C LEU A 526 -3.62 35.73 12.90
N CYS A 527 -4.49 34.90 12.34
CA CYS A 527 -4.00 33.60 11.89
C CYS A 527 -2.99 33.93 10.79
N ASP A 528 -1.71 33.75 11.08
CA ASP A 528 -0.64 33.80 10.08
C ASP A 528 -0.93 32.70 9.06
N GLY A 529 -1.63 33.06 7.99
CA GLY A 529 -1.77 32.19 6.83
C GLY A 529 -0.40 32.09 6.18
N GLY A 530 0.04 30.86 5.90
CA GLY A 530 1.35 30.60 5.31
C GLY A 530 1.63 31.48 4.09
N ILE A 531 2.90 31.83 3.90
CA ILE A 531 3.31 32.71 2.80
C ILE A 531 3.71 31.83 1.62
N THR A 532 2.82 31.71 0.63
CA THR A 532 3.21 31.28 -0.71
C THR A 532 4.10 32.37 -1.29
N SER A 533 5.29 32.00 -1.72
CA SER A 533 6.20 32.97 -2.33
C SER A 533 5.61 33.53 -3.62
N SER A 534 5.65 34.85 -3.78
CA SER A 534 5.27 35.52 -5.04
C SER A 534 6.37 35.41 -6.11
N TYR A 535 7.52 34.80 -5.78
CA TYR A 535 8.58 34.50 -6.72
C TYR A 535 8.26 33.24 -7.54
N VAL A 536 8.26 33.40 -8.86
CA VAL A 536 8.18 32.29 -9.83
C VAL A 536 9.42 32.37 -10.71
N ARG A 537 10.24 31.30 -10.72
CA ARG A 537 11.41 31.20 -11.59
C ARG A 537 10.97 31.25 -13.07
N SER A 538 11.75 31.92 -13.92
CA SER A 538 11.58 31.77 -15.38
C SER A 538 11.74 30.30 -15.80
N ILE A 539 10.79 29.79 -16.58
CA ILE A 539 10.74 28.37 -16.99
C ILE A 539 11.85 28.06 -18.02
N ASP A 540 13.06 27.86 -17.52
CA ASP A 540 14.12 27.15 -18.22
C ASP A 540 13.88 25.64 -18.09
N PHE A 541 14.00 24.91 -19.20
CA PHE A 541 14.01 23.45 -19.15
C PHE A 541 15.25 22.97 -18.38
N SER A 542 15.03 22.18 -17.32
CA SER A 542 16.10 21.36 -16.75
C SER A 542 16.67 20.45 -17.84
N ARG A 543 18.00 20.28 -17.84
CA ARG A 543 18.71 19.46 -18.83
C ARG A 543 19.85 18.73 -18.18
N ASP A 544 19.78 17.41 -18.30
CA ASP A 544 20.87 16.50 -17.96
C ASP A 544 22.16 16.90 -18.66
N MET A 545 23.26 16.86 -17.91
CA MET A 545 24.57 17.24 -18.43
C MET A 545 25.00 16.25 -19.55
N PRO A 546 25.69 16.74 -20.60
CA PRO A 546 26.32 15.86 -21.59
C PRO A 546 27.32 14.90 -20.93
N ILE A 547 27.44 13.67 -21.42
CA ILE A 547 28.30 12.64 -20.82
C ILE A 547 29.79 13.04 -20.77
N GLU A 548 30.22 13.93 -21.67
CA GLU A 548 31.57 14.52 -21.76
C GLU A 548 31.85 15.63 -20.72
N SER A 549 30.89 15.96 -19.85
CA SER A 549 31.05 17.03 -18.85
C SER A 549 32.10 16.69 -17.81
N ASP A 550 32.90 17.66 -17.36
CA ASP A 550 34.01 17.45 -16.41
C ASP A 550 33.62 16.72 -15.12
N VAL A 551 32.38 16.89 -14.64
CA VAL A 551 31.84 16.21 -13.46
C VAL A 551 31.60 14.71 -13.65
N PHE A 552 31.53 14.23 -14.89
CA PHE A 552 31.39 12.80 -15.22
C PHE A 552 32.70 12.16 -15.67
N ARG A 553 33.81 12.90 -15.60
CA ARG A 553 35.12 12.46 -16.10
C ARG A 553 35.59 11.20 -15.38
N VAL A 554 35.96 10.18 -16.15
CA VAL A 554 36.53 8.95 -15.58
C VAL A 554 37.91 9.26 -14.96
N PRO A 555 38.20 8.82 -13.71
CA PRO A 555 39.51 8.95 -13.09
C PRO A 555 40.63 8.34 -13.95
N SER A 556 41.81 8.95 -13.95
CA SER A 556 42.94 8.50 -14.77
C SER A 556 43.76 7.39 -14.12
N GLY A 557 44.25 6.46 -14.95
CA GLY A 557 45.02 5.29 -14.54
C GLY A 557 44.26 3.98 -14.81
N TYR A 558 44.99 2.89 -15.03
CA TYR A 558 44.37 1.58 -15.29
C TYR A 558 43.58 1.08 -14.08
N ASN A 559 42.36 0.64 -14.32
CA ASN A 559 41.38 0.19 -13.34
C ASN A 559 41.19 1.15 -12.15
N ALA A 560 41.27 2.46 -12.40
CA ALA A 560 41.15 3.47 -11.36
C ALA A 560 39.76 3.43 -10.69
N PRO A 561 39.69 3.33 -9.34
CA PRO A 561 38.43 3.40 -8.61
C PRO A 561 37.66 4.68 -8.94
N GLN A 562 36.37 4.54 -9.17
CA GLN A 562 35.45 5.63 -9.50
C GLN A 562 34.15 5.47 -8.71
N GLN A 563 33.30 6.49 -8.73
CA GLN A 563 32.00 6.49 -8.03
C GLN A 563 32.16 6.27 -6.52
N VAL A 564 33.29 6.73 -5.95
CA VAL A 564 33.63 6.49 -4.54
C VAL A 564 32.64 7.25 -3.66
N HIS A 565 31.99 6.54 -2.75
CA HIS A 565 31.04 7.13 -1.81
C HIS A 565 31.07 6.41 -0.47
N ILE A 566 30.69 7.11 0.60
CA ILE A 566 30.66 6.58 1.96
C ILE A 566 29.30 6.77 2.61
N THR A 567 28.95 5.88 3.53
CA THR A 567 27.83 6.06 4.46
C THR A 567 28.18 5.46 5.84
N GLN A 568 27.35 5.70 6.85
CA GLN A 568 27.58 5.13 8.18
C GLN A 568 27.43 3.60 8.15
N GLY A 569 28.34 2.87 8.79
CA GLY A 569 28.38 1.40 8.77
C GLY A 569 27.69 0.72 9.96
N ASP A 570 27.42 1.46 11.03
CA ASP A 570 26.85 0.99 12.29
C ASP A 570 25.70 1.87 12.78
N HIS A 571 25.08 1.48 13.89
CA HIS A 571 23.97 2.21 14.48
C HIS A 571 24.41 3.46 15.27
N VAL A 572 25.70 3.69 15.59
CA VAL A 572 26.11 4.81 16.50
C VAL A 572 27.22 5.73 15.96
N GLY A 573 27.82 5.44 14.80
CA GLY A 573 28.81 6.30 14.14
C GLY A 573 30.27 5.87 14.33
N LYS A 574 30.52 4.66 14.87
CA LYS A 574 31.87 4.06 14.98
C LYS A 574 32.32 3.34 13.71
N SER A 575 31.48 3.27 12.67
CA SER A 575 31.75 2.52 11.44
C SER A 575 31.39 3.31 10.19
N VAL A 576 32.07 3.01 9.09
CA VAL A 576 31.82 3.59 7.76
C VAL A 576 31.84 2.49 6.71
N ILE A 577 30.77 2.41 5.90
CA ILE A 577 30.78 1.65 4.64
C ILE A 577 31.41 2.55 3.58
N VAL A 578 32.48 2.07 2.96
CA VAL A 578 33.10 2.67 1.78
C VAL A 578 32.78 1.83 0.56
N SER A 579 32.23 2.46 -0.46
CA SER A 579 31.84 1.86 -1.74
C SER A 579 32.61 2.50 -2.89
N TRP A 580 32.93 1.73 -3.93
CA TRP A 580 33.52 2.23 -5.18
C TRP A 580 33.31 1.24 -6.32
N VAL A 581 33.59 1.66 -7.56
CA VAL A 581 33.53 0.82 -8.75
C VAL A 581 34.90 0.74 -9.42
N THR A 582 35.30 -0.45 -9.85
CA THR A 582 36.42 -0.63 -10.79
C THR A 582 35.90 -1.02 -12.18
N PRO A 583 36.37 -0.38 -13.27
CA PRO A 583 35.76 -0.54 -14.60
C PRO A 583 36.32 -1.70 -15.45
N ASP A 584 37.62 -2.02 -15.31
CA ASP A 584 38.35 -2.83 -16.29
C ASP A 584 38.48 -4.30 -15.86
N GLU A 585 38.74 -4.54 -14.57
CA GLU A 585 38.94 -5.87 -13.97
C GLU A 585 38.52 -5.86 -12.48
N PRO A 586 38.30 -7.02 -11.82
CA PRO A 586 37.81 -7.07 -10.44
C PRO A 586 38.64 -6.32 -9.39
N GLY A 587 39.93 -6.07 -9.66
CA GLY A 587 40.82 -5.35 -8.75
C GLY A 587 40.90 -5.97 -7.35
N SER A 588 41.03 -5.10 -6.33
CA SER A 588 41.05 -5.51 -4.93
C SER A 588 40.00 -4.75 -4.11
N SER A 589 39.19 -5.50 -3.35
CA SER A 589 38.31 -4.97 -2.29
C SER A 589 39.05 -4.69 -0.96
N THR A 590 40.38 -4.79 -0.91
CA THR A 590 41.15 -4.36 0.26
C THR A 590 41.26 -2.83 0.28
N LEU A 591 40.85 -2.23 1.39
CA LEU A 591 40.96 -0.80 1.67
C LEU A 591 42.01 -0.57 2.75
N LEU A 592 42.85 0.46 2.61
CA LEU A 592 43.79 0.89 3.66
C LEU A 592 43.29 2.15 4.35
N TYR A 593 43.33 2.22 5.68
CA TYR A 593 42.87 3.39 6.46
C TYR A 593 43.77 3.71 7.65
N TRP A 594 43.77 4.98 8.08
CA TRP A 594 44.51 5.45 9.27
C TRP A 594 43.93 6.75 9.82
N SER A 595 43.98 6.96 11.14
CA SER A 595 43.64 8.26 11.74
C SER A 595 44.75 9.27 11.54
N GLU A 596 44.41 10.55 11.48
CA GLU A 596 45.41 11.64 11.45
C GLU A 596 46.24 11.71 12.75
N LYS A 597 45.72 11.17 13.86
CA LYS A 597 46.36 11.15 15.17
C LYS A 597 47.48 10.09 15.27
N SER A 598 47.27 8.90 14.71
CA SER A 598 48.17 7.75 14.86
C SER A 598 49.08 7.50 13.66
N HIS A 599 48.62 7.86 12.45
CA HIS A 599 49.23 7.49 11.16
C HIS A 599 49.47 5.99 10.91
N LEU A 600 49.07 5.10 11.84
CA LEU A 600 49.22 3.65 11.70
C LEU A 600 48.20 3.14 10.67
N LYS A 601 48.70 2.52 9.59
CA LYS A 601 47.86 1.98 8.52
C LYS A 601 47.30 0.61 8.89
N TYR A 602 45.97 0.55 8.96
CA TYR A 602 45.18 -0.66 9.03
C TYR A 602 44.65 -1.03 7.64
N SER A 603 44.17 -2.27 7.49
CA SER A 603 43.54 -2.78 6.27
C SER A 603 42.19 -3.40 6.58
N ALA A 604 41.14 -2.94 5.92
CA ALA A 604 39.82 -3.58 5.91
C ALA A 604 39.64 -4.39 4.62
N GLN A 605 38.93 -5.51 4.69
CA GLN A 605 38.68 -6.39 3.55
C GLN A 605 37.20 -6.38 3.20
N GLY A 606 36.85 -5.75 2.07
CA GLY A 606 35.52 -5.81 1.50
C GLY A 606 35.30 -7.01 0.59
N PHE A 607 34.18 -6.99 -0.12
CA PHE A 607 33.85 -7.85 -1.25
C PHE A 607 33.54 -6.99 -2.49
N PHE A 608 33.18 -7.61 -3.60
CA PHE A 608 32.58 -6.91 -4.74
C PHE A 608 31.41 -7.73 -5.30
N ILE A 609 30.51 -7.07 -6.03
CA ILE A 609 29.41 -7.67 -6.77
C ILE A 609 29.32 -7.04 -8.17
N THR A 610 28.56 -7.68 -9.06
CA THR A 610 28.25 -7.19 -10.41
C THR A 610 26.78 -7.47 -10.70
N TYR A 611 26.08 -6.56 -11.38
CA TYR A 611 24.73 -6.81 -11.88
C TYR A 611 24.64 -6.53 -13.38
N SER A 612 23.77 -7.27 -14.07
CA SER A 612 23.30 -6.91 -15.41
C SER A 612 21.87 -6.40 -15.33
N TYR A 613 21.52 -5.41 -16.14
CA TYR A 613 20.17 -4.88 -16.27
C TYR A 613 19.85 -4.71 -17.76
N PHE A 614 18.91 -5.48 -18.29
CA PHE A 614 18.64 -5.58 -19.74
C PHE A 614 19.93 -5.86 -20.56
N ASN A 615 20.50 -4.86 -21.24
CA ASN A 615 21.74 -4.97 -22.02
C ASN A 615 22.97 -4.35 -21.33
N TYR A 616 22.78 -3.65 -20.21
CA TYR A 616 23.84 -3.09 -19.39
C TYR A 616 24.43 -4.18 -18.48
N THR A 617 25.73 -4.11 -18.21
CA THR A 617 26.40 -4.87 -17.14
C THR A 617 27.35 -3.93 -16.41
N SER A 618 27.31 -3.97 -15.07
CA SER A 618 28.09 -3.07 -14.24
C SER A 618 29.59 -3.38 -14.28
N GLY A 619 30.41 -2.37 -13.97
CA GLY A 619 31.73 -2.60 -13.40
C GLY A 619 31.63 -3.35 -12.05
N TYR A 620 32.78 -3.64 -11.44
CA TYR A 620 32.82 -4.39 -10.19
C TYR A 620 32.54 -3.42 -9.02
N LEU A 621 31.39 -3.61 -8.38
CA LEU A 621 30.86 -2.76 -7.32
C LEU A 621 31.41 -3.26 -5.98
N HIS A 622 32.39 -2.55 -5.44
CA HIS A 622 33.05 -2.91 -4.18
C HIS A 622 32.33 -2.29 -2.99
N HIS A 623 32.24 -3.06 -1.89
CA HIS A 623 31.79 -2.56 -0.59
C HIS A 623 32.71 -3.07 0.51
N CYS A 624 33.20 -2.15 1.34
CA CYS A 624 34.10 -2.44 2.46
C CYS A 624 33.66 -1.65 3.70
N THR A 625 33.33 -2.36 4.78
CA THR A 625 33.03 -1.74 6.08
C THR A 625 34.33 -1.53 6.85
N ILE A 626 34.47 -0.36 7.48
CA ILE A 626 35.56 -0.02 8.38
C ILE A 626 34.97 0.20 9.77
N ASP A 627 35.28 -0.69 10.72
CA ASP A 627 34.72 -0.68 12.07
C ASP A 627 35.72 -0.16 13.14
N ASP A 628 35.21 -0.02 14.36
CA ASP A 628 35.94 0.37 15.58
C ASP A 628 36.72 1.70 15.52
N LEU A 629 36.22 2.66 14.74
CA LEU A 629 36.79 3.99 14.61
C LEU A 629 36.64 4.82 15.92
N GLU A 630 37.59 5.71 16.15
CA GLU A 630 37.47 6.78 17.17
C GLU A 630 36.42 7.81 16.71
N PHE A 631 35.58 8.29 17.63
CA PHE A 631 34.71 9.45 17.40
C PHE A 631 35.54 10.75 17.22
N ASP A 632 34.94 11.77 16.61
CA ASP A 632 35.51 13.10 16.36
C ASP A 632 36.98 13.05 15.88
N THR A 633 37.20 12.29 14.81
CA THR A 633 38.54 11.98 14.31
C THR A 633 38.56 11.95 12.78
N LYS A 634 39.51 12.66 12.17
CA LYS A 634 39.75 12.55 10.74
C LYS A 634 40.48 11.24 10.42
N TYR A 635 39.90 10.47 9.51
CA TYR A 635 40.52 9.29 8.92
C TYR A 635 40.86 9.55 7.46
N PHE A 636 42.01 9.05 7.02
CA PHE A 636 42.35 8.93 5.60
C PHE A 636 42.10 7.48 5.17
N TYR A 637 41.64 7.29 3.93
CA TYR A 637 41.51 5.96 3.34
C TYR A 637 42.01 5.89 1.89
N GLN A 638 42.34 4.69 1.43
CA GLN A 638 42.84 4.39 0.09
C GLN A 638 42.16 3.15 -0.49
N VAL A 639 41.77 3.24 -1.76
CA VAL A 639 41.11 2.20 -2.56
C VAL A 639 41.84 2.00 -3.89
N GLY A 640 41.66 0.85 -4.54
CA GLY A 640 42.41 0.50 -5.77
C GLY A 640 43.83 0.05 -5.49
N ILE A 641 44.03 -0.71 -4.41
CA ILE A 641 45.34 -1.25 -4.03
C ILE A 641 45.79 -2.29 -5.07
N GLY A 642 46.98 -2.09 -5.64
CA GLY A 642 47.55 -2.92 -6.71
C GLY A 642 47.59 -2.21 -8.07
N ASN A 643 46.58 -1.37 -8.36
CA ASN A 643 46.43 -0.66 -9.64
C ASN A 643 46.53 0.87 -9.38
N ALA A 644 45.73 1.69 -10.05
CA ALA A 644 45.68 3.14 -9.84
C ALA A 644 45.03 3.53 -8.49
N THR A 645 45.78 3.41 -7.40
CA THR A 645 45.32 3.72 -6.04
C THR A 645 44.91 5.19 -5.87
N ARG A 646 43.70 5.43 -5.34
CA ARG A 646 43.20 6.77 -4.99
C ARG A 646 43.14 6.95 -3.47
N LYS A 647 43.24 8.19 -2.99
CA LYS A 647 43.24 8.55 -1.56
C LYS A 647 42.17 9.60 -1.25
N PHE A 648 41.43 9.36 -0.18
CA PHE A 648 40.34 10.20 0.32
C PHE A 648 40.48 10.42 1.84
N TRP A 649 39.52 11.10 2.45
CA TRP A 649 39.41 11.28 3.91
C TRP A 649 37.98 11.52 4.34
N PHE A 650 37.63 11.20 5.58
CA PHE A 650 36.37 11.57 6.22
C PHE A 650 36.61 11.96 7.68
N ILE A 651 35.58 12.45 8.37
CA ILE A 651 35.60 12.71 9.82
C ILE A 651 34.46 11.91 10.45
N THR A 652 34.77 11.13 11.48
CA THR A 652 33.75 10.45 12.29
C THR A 652 32.91 11.46 13.08
N PRO A 653 31.61 11.21 13.34
CA PRO A 653 30.84 12.11 14.17
C PRO A 653 31.40 12.14 15.61
N PRO A 654 31.05 13.14 16.42
CA PRO A 654 31.23 13.03 17.86
C PRO A 654 30.42 11.85 18.43
N SER A 655 30.77 11.41 19.64
CA SER A 655 29.98 10.42 20.37
C SER A 655 28.54 10.89 20.58
N LEU A 656 27.60 9.94 20.73
CA LEU A 656 26.21 10.27 21.02
C LEU A 656 26.07 11.08 22.32
N GLY A 657 25.06 11.94 22.37
CA GLY A 657 24.71 12.71 23.57
C GLY A 657 23.74 13.86 23.26
N PRO A 658 22.94 14.30 24.24
CA PRO A 658 21.76 15.14 23.96
C PRO A 658 22.11 16.53 23.42
N ASP A 659 23.17 17.15 23.94
CA ASP A 659 23.57 18.52 23.57
C ASP A 659 24.68 18.57 22.52
N VAL A 660 24.98 17.46 21.85
CA VAL A 660 25.99 17.39 20.79
C VAL A 660 25.45 18.08 19.53
N PRO A 661 26.05 19.19 19.06
CA PRO A 661 25.61 19.88 17.86
C PRO A 661 26.01 19.10 16.60
N TYR A 662 25.24 19.25 15.52
CA TYR A 662 25.54 18.62 14.23
C TYR A 662 24.81 19.30 13.06
N THR A 663 25.51 19.51 11.94
CA THR A 663 24.94 20.09 10.71
C THR A 663 24.67 19.01 9.67
N PHE A 664 23.40 18.78 9.37
CA PHE A 664 22.95 17.95 8.24
C PHE A 664 22.63 18.83 7.02
N GLY A 665 23.02 18.38 5.82
CA GLY A 665 22.42 18.86 4.57
C GLY A 665 21.24 17.95 4.20
N ILE A 666 20.18 18.49 3.61
CA ILE A 666 19.02 17.74 3.14
C ILE A 666 18.87 17.95 1.63
N ILE A 667 18.85 16.86 0.86
CA ILE A 667 18.75 16.87 -0.61
C ILE A 667 17.84 15.71 -1.05
N GLY A 668 16.84 15.98 -1.90
CA GLY A 668 16.11 14.97 -2.66
C GLY A 668 16.32 15.14 -4.16
N ASP A 669 15.90 14.15 -4.95
CA ASP A 669 15.44 14.36 -6.33
C ASP A 669 16.49 15.08 -7.20
N MET A 670 17.74 14.65 -7.03
CA MET A 670 18.88 15.46 -7.45
C MET A 670 19.13 15.31 -8.94
N GLY A 671 19.15 14.08 -9.47
CA GLY A 671 19.47 13.82 -10.88
C GLY A 671 20.89 14.26 -11.28
N GLN A 672 21.10 14.53 -12.57
CA GLN A 672 22.41 14.85 -13.14
C GLN A 672 22.37 16.01 -14.16
N SER A 673 21.52 17.00 -13.90
CA SER A 673 21.34 18.22 -14.66
C SER A 673 22.33 19.33 -14.30
N HIS A 674 22.36 20.37 -15.13
CA HIS A 674 23.09 21.60 -14.81
C HIS A 674 22.61 22.27 -13.51
N ASP A 675 21.33 22.12 -13.15
CA ASP A 675 20.78 22.59 -11.88
C ASP A 675 21.13 21.64 -10.72
N SER A 676 21.18 20.32 -10.94
CA SER A 676 21.74 19.36 -9.96
C SER A 676 23.16 19.73 -9.54
N ASN A 677 23.98 20.10 -10.52
CA ASN A 677 25.35 20.52 -10.27
C ASN A 677 25.42 21.88 -9.55
N ARG A 678 24.47 22.79 -9.78
CA ARG A 678 24.36 24.04 -9.01
C ARG A 678 24.00 23.75 -7.56
N THR A 679 23.01 22.89 -7.29
CA THR A 679 22.62 22.46 -5.93
C THR A 679 23.80 21.92 -5.16
N LEU A 680 24.50 20.92 -5.72
CA LEU A 680 25.63 20.30 -5.04
C LEU A 680 26.77 21.31 -4.81
N THR A 681 27.03 22.22 -5.76
CA THR A 681 28.02 23.31 -5.58
C THR A 681 27.59 24.31 -4.51
N HIS A 682 26.30 24.64 -4.42
CA HIS A 682 25.78 25.56 -3.42
C HIS A 682 25.85 24.95 -2.01
N TYR A 683 25.59 23.64 -1.87
CA TYR A 683 25.80 22.90 -0.62
C TYR A 683 27.30 22.85 -0.23
N GLU A 684 28.18 22.56 -1.19
CA GLU A 684 29.64 22.52 -0.97
C GLU A 684 30.25 23.87 -0.55
N LEU A 685 29.62 24.98 -0.91
CA LEU A 685 30.06 26.34 -0.61
C LEU A 685 29.23 27.02 0.51
N ASN A 686 28.23 26.33 1.08
CA ASN A 686 27.37 26.85 2.14
C ASN A 686 28.18 27.13 3.43
N PRO A 687 28.08 28.32 4.05
CA PRO A 687 28.87 28.67 5.23
C PRO A 687 28.58 27.79 6.46
N ALA A 688 27.41 27.15 6.53
CA ALA A 688 27.02 26.24 7.61
C ALA A 688 27.81 24.90 7.60
N LYS A 689 28.44 24.54 6.47
CA LYS A 689 29.34 23.38 6.30
C LYS A 689 28.71 22.06 6.77
N GLY A 690 27.71 21.58 6.02
CA GLY A 690 27.09 20.28 6.27
C GLY A 690 28.10 19.13 6.39
N GLN A 691 27.89 18.28 7.39
CA GLN A 691 28.79 17.21 7.82
C GLN A 691 28.30 15.81 7.42
N THR A 692 27.04 15.71 6.98
CA THR A 692 26.37 14.50 6.50
C THR A 692 25.17 14.95 5.66
N VAL A 693 24.92 14.30 4.52
CA VAL A 693 23.70 14.52 3.73
C VAL A 693 22.64 13.51 4.13
N LEU A 694 21.41 13.96 4.38
CA LEU A 694 20.21 13.13 4.46
C LEU A 694 19.57 13.16 3.07
N PHE A 695 19.67 12.06 2.33
CA PHE A 695 19.23 11.99 0.94
C PHE A 695 17.85 11.34 0.85
N VAL A 696 16.83 12.09 0.41
CA VAL A 696 15.41 11.67 0.51
C VAL A 696 14.87 10.92 -0.71
N GLY A 697 15.74 10.39 -1.57
CA GLY A 697 15.38 9.50 -2.69
C GLY A 697 15.46 10.18 -4.07
N ASP A 698 15.25 9.41 -5.12
CA ASP A 698 15.43 9.78 -6.53
C ASP A 698 16.85 10.32 -6.83
N LEU A 699 17.78 9.38 -6.90
CA LEU A 699 19.21 9.65 -7.06
C LEU A 699 19.52 10.10 -8.49
N SER A 700 19.50 9.16 -9.45
CA SER A 700 20.17 9.32 -10.74
C SER A 700 19.27 9.64 -11.94
N TYR A 701 17.96 9.35 -11.83
CA TYR A 701 16.98 9.35 -12.92
C TYR A 701 17.38 8.50 -14.14
N ALA A 702 18.27 7.51 -13.97
CA ALA A 702 18.76 6.64 -15.06
C ALA A 702 17.63 5.85 -15.76
N ASN A 703 16.54 5.58 -15.05
CA ASN A 703 15.33 4.92 -15.57
C ASN A 703 14.53 5.74 -16.61
N ASP A 704 14.69 7.07 -16.65
CA ASP A 704 14.06 7.91 -17.69
C ASP A 704 14.81 7.82 -19.04
N TYR A 705 16.01 7.22 -19.07
CA TYR A 705 16.74 6.95 -20.30
C TYR A 705 16.22 5.70 -21.03
N PRO A 706 16.40 5.61 -22.36
CA PRO A 706 16.04 4.42 -23.13
C PRO A 706 16.60 3.14 -22.52
N PHE A 707 15.71 2.19 -22.20
CA PHE A 707 16.01 0.91 -21.57
C PHE A 707 16.62 0.99 -20.14
N HIS A 708 16.49 2.13 -19.46
CA HIS A 708 17.13 2.44 -18.18
C HIS A 708 18.67 2.32 -18.27
N ASP A 709 19.30 3.17 -19.08
CA ASP A 709 20.73 3.09 -19.39
C ASP A 709 21.59 3.18 -18.12
N GLY A 710 22.14 2.04 -17.68
CA GLY A 710 22.95 1.93 -16.48
C GLY A 710 24.23 2.77 -16.48
N THR A 711 24.68 3.27 -17.65
CA THR A 711 25.79 4.24 -17.69
C THR A 711 25.42 5.57 -17.04
N ARG A 712 24.13 5.88 -16.90
CA ARG A 712 23.62 7.06 -16.19
C ARG A 712 23.65 6.92 -14.67
N TRP A 713 23.66 5.70 -14.13
CA TRP A 713 24.09 5.48 -12.74
C TRP A 713 25.59 5.72 -12.59
N ASP A 714 26.41 5.29 -13.56
CA ASP A 714 27.86 5.43 -13.49
C ASP A 714 28.33 6.89 -13.57
N SER A 715 27.71 7.71 -14.44
CA SER A 715 27.97 9.15 -14.50
C SER A 715 27.53 9.87 -13.23
N TRP A 716 26.33 9.56 -12.71
CA TRP A 716 25.84 10.13 -11.45
C TRP A 716 26.79 9.82 -10.28
N GLY A 717 27.23 8.57 -10.16
CA GLY A 717 28.18 8.15 -9.13
C GLY A 717 29.50 8.93 -9.18
N ARG A 718 30.03 9.22 -10.38
CA ARG A 718 31.23 10.05 -10.56
C ARG A 718 30.97 11.53 -10.22
N PHE A 719 29.77 12.04 -10.52
CA PHE A 719 29.37 13.41 -10.20
C PHE A 719 29.27 13.68 -8.70
N VAL A 720 28.68 12.76 -7.90
CA VAL A 720 28.57 12.93 -6.44
C VAL A 720 29.85 12.62 -5.67
N GLU A 721 30.78 11.84 -6.26
CA GLU A 721 32.03 11.39 -5.62
C GLU A 721 32.80 12.53 -4.91
N ARG A 722 32.83 13.72 -5.53
CA ARG A 722 33.53 14.90 -4.99
C ARG A 722 33.05 15.35 -3.60
N ASN A 723 31.83 14.97 -3.19
CA ASN A 723 31.26 15.22 -1.88
C ASN A 723 31.08 13.91 -1.09
N ALA A 724 30.42 12.92 -1.71
CA ALA A 724 30.04 11.66 -1.09
C ALA A 724 31.25 10.76 -0.73
N ALA A 725 32.44 10.97 -1.29
CA ALA A 725 33.66 10.28 -0.84
C ALA A 725 34.25 10.85 0.47
N TYR A 726 33.79 12.03 0.93
CA TYR A 726 34.37 12.77 2.06
C TYR A 726 33.43 12.94 3.26
N GLN A 727 32.12 12.88 3.04
CA GLN A 727 31.11 12.88 4.10
C GLN A 727 30.03 11.82 3.84
N PRO A 728 29.45 11.20 4.88
CA PRO A 728 28.35 10.25 4.71
C PRO A 728 27.13 10.86 4.03
N TRP A 729 26.55 10.12 3.08
CA TRP A 729 25.20 10.36 2.58
C TRP A 729 24.29 9.23 3.11
N ILE A 730 23.14 9.58 3.68
CA ILE A 730 22.19 8.64 4.27
C ILE A 730 21.07 8.40 3.27
N TRP A 731 21.02 7.20 2.71
CA TRP A 731 20.24 6.87 1.51
C TRP A 731 18.79 6.47 1.83
N THR A 732 17.84 7.18 1.22
CA THR A 732 16.42 6.79 1.08
C THR A 732 16.18 6.35 -0.37
N VAL A 733 15.16 5.52 -0.64
CA VAL A 733 14.77 5.11 -2.01
C VAL A 733 13.54 5.87 -2.49
N GLY A 734 13.62 6.42 -3.71
CA GLY A 734 12.49 7.01 -4.42
C GLY A 734 11.87 6.08 -5.46
N ASN A 735 11.00 6.63 -6.31
CA ASN A 735 10.32 5.90 -7.38
C ASN A 735 11.21 5.65 -8.59
N HIS A 736 12.21 6.50 -8.83
CA HIS A 736 13.19 6.29 -9.90
C HIS A 736 14.11 5.11 -9.57
N GLU A 737 14.36 4.83 -8.28
CA GLU A 737 15.02 3.60 -7.85
C GLU A 737 14.16 2.34 -7.99
N VAL A 738 12.83 2.42 -8.16
CA VAL A 738 11.97 1.22 -8.22
C VAL A 738 12.33 0.33 -9.41
N GLU A 739 12.70 0.91 -10.55
CA GLU A 739 13.29 0.22 -11.72
C GLU A 739 12.55 -1.04 -12.23
N PHE A 740 11.25 -1.17 -11.94
CA PHE A 740 10.42 -2.29 -12.36
C PHE A 740 9.98 -2.14 -13.83
N ALA A 741 10.66 -2.86 -14.72
CA ALA A 741 10.49 -2.85 -16.18
C ALA A 741 10.37 -4.29 -16.75
N PRO A 742 9.31 -5.05 -16.41
CA PRO A 742 9.18 -6.46 -16.82
C PRO A 742 9.13 -6.66 -18.33
N GLN A 743 8.81 -5.63 -19.12
CA GLN A 743 8.91 -5.63 -20.59
C GLN A 743 10.34 -5.78 -21.12
N LEU A 744 11.36 -5.52 -20.28
CA LEU A 744 12.78 -5.72 -20.57
C LEU A 744 13.32 -7.03 -19.96
N GLY A 745 12.47 -7.82 -19.29
CA GLY A 745 12.86 -8.94 -18.41
C GLY A 745 13.12 -8.54 -16.96
N GLU A 746 13.21 -7.24 -16.66
CA GLU A 746 13.63 -6.71 -15.36
C GLU A 746 12.43 -6.55 -14.41
N SER A 747 12.21 -7.58 -13.58
CA SER A 747 11.05 -7.70 -12.69
C SER A 747 11.37 -7.60 -11.20
N GLU A 748 12.64 -7.35 -10.84
CA GLU A 748 13.11 -7.20 -9.46
C GLU A 748 13.23 -5.71 -9.10
N PRO A 749 12.38 -5.16 -8.20
CA PRO A 749 12.45 -3.76 -7.83
C PRO A 749 13.75 -3.39 -7.10
N PHE A 750 14.23 -2.16 -7.28
CA PHE A 750 15.42 -1.61 -6.63
C PHE A 750 16.76 -2.29 -6.96
N LYS A 751 16.80 -3.27 -7.86
CA LYS A 751 18.01 -4.05 -8.21
C LYS A 751 19.26 -3.20 -8.54
N PRO A 752 19.20 -2.11 -9.34
CA PRO A 752 20.37 -1.25 -9.56
C PRO A 752 20.79 -0.44 -8.32
N TYR A 753 19.84 0.06 -7.54
CA TYR A 753 20.10 0.79 -6.29
C TYR A 753 20.73 -0.11 -5.23
N THR A 754 20.13 -1.27 -4.93
CA THR A 754 20.61 -2.17 -3.88
C THR A 754 21.96 -2.80 -4.20
N SER A 755 22.33 -2.88 -5.49
CA SER A 755 23.66 -3.29 -5.93
C SER A 755 24.72 -2.21 -5.78
N ARG A 756 24.35 -0.93 -5.64
CA ARG A 756 25.29 0.21 -5.60
C ARG A 756 25.38 0.89 -4.24
N PHE A 757 24.26 1.01 -3.51
CA PHE A 757 24.15 1.82 -2.29
C PHE A 757 23.83 0.93 -1.08
N HIS A 758 24.89 0.39 -0.48
CA HIS A 758 24.79 -0.39 0.76
C HIS A 758 24.57 0.52 1.98
N VAL A 759 23.72 0.08 2.91
CA VAL A 759 23.30 0.79 4.13
C VAL A 759 23.40 -0.11 5.37
N PRO A 760 23.51 0.43 6.60
CA PRO A 760 23.79 -0.34 7.82
C PRO A 760 22.56 -1.05 8.40
N TYR A 761 21.64 -1.53 7.55
CA TYR A 761 20.27 -1.92 7.96
C TYR A 761 20.19 -3.02 9.03
N ARG A 762 21.18 -3.92 9.10
CA ARG A 762 21.25 -4.95 10.14
C ARG A 762 21.56 -4.37 11.53
N ALA A 763 22.21 -3.20 11.61
CA ALA A 763 22.55 -2.55 12.86
C ALA A 763 21.31 -2.03 13.62
N SER A 764 20.21 -1.74 12.91
CA SER A 764 18.87 -1.47 13.48
C SER A 764 17.94 -2.69 13.51
N GLN A 765 18.47 -3.90 13.30
CA GLN A 765 17.72 -5.15 13.20
C GLN A 765 16.63 -5.14 12.10
N SER A 766 16.84 -4.39 11.01
CA SER A 766 16.00 -4.49 9.81
C SER A 766 16.36 -5.74 8.99
N THR A 767 15.39 -6.25 8.23
CA THR A 767 15.59 -7.34 7.27
C THR A 767 15.85 -6.84 5.84
N SER A 768 15.80 -5.53 5.60
CA SER A 768 15.85 -4.92 4.26
C SER A 768 16.75 -3.67 4.22
N PRO A 769 17.53 -3.45 3.16
CA PRO A 769 18.26 -2.19 2.96
C PRO A 769 17.35 -1.00 2.61
N LEU A 770 16.04 -1.21 2.43
CA LEU A 770 15.09 -0.17 2.03
C LEU A 770 14.51 0.61 3.22
N TRP A 771 14.63 0.09 4.45
CA TRP A 771 14.21 0.78 5.67
C TRP A 771 15.13 0.39 6.84
N TYR A 772 15.60 1.38 7.60
CA TYR A 772 16.62 1.20 8.65
C TYR A 772 16.70 2.42 9.57
N SER A 773 17.51 2.35 10.63
CA SER A 773 17.79 3.51 11.48
C SER A 773 19.25 3.60 11.90
N ILE A 774 19.71 4.83 12.13
CA ILE A 774 21.03 5.15 12.67
C ILE A 774 20.91 6.24 13.73
N LYS A 775 21.84 6.26 14.68
CA LYS A 775 22.11 7.39 15.56
C LYS A 775 23.39 8.09 15.10
N ARG A 776 23.39 9.43 15.17
CA ARG A 776 24.54 10.29 14.85
C ARG A 776 24.44 11.56 15.68
N ALA A 777 25.49 11.86 16.46
CA ALA A 777 25.49 12.96 17.42
C ALA A 777 24.25 12.92 18.34
N SER A 778 23.40 13.95 18.32
CA SER A 778 22.17 14.05 19.11
C SER A 778 20.90 13.57 18.37
N ALA A 779 21.03 12.97 17.18
CA ALA A 779 19.91 12.55 16.33
C ALA A 779 19.74 11.03 16.22
N HIS A 780 18.49 10.57 16.26
CA HIS A 780 18.03 9.24 15.85
C HIS A 780 17.26 9.40 14.54
N ILE A 781 17.80 8.83 13.46
CA ILE A 781 17.27 8.96 12.10
C ILE A 781 16.63 7.63 11.70
N ILE A 782 15.37 7.68 11.28
CA ILE A 782 14.59 6.55 10.76
C ILE A 782 14.40 6.75 9.25
N VAL A 783 14.74 5.75 8.44
CA VAL A 783 14.56 5.76 6.98
C VAL A 783 13.49 4.76 6.59
N LEU A 784 12.54 5.19 5.75
CA LEU A 784 11.39 4.41 5.29
C LEU A 784 11.31 4.35 3.76
N SER A 785 10.68 3.30 3.24
CA SER A 785 10.45 3.08 1.81
C SER A 785 8.97 3.18 1.49
N SER A 786 8.59 4.27 0.79
CA SER A 786 7.23 4.54 0.29
C SER A 786 6.71 3.44 -0.65
N TYR A 787 7.62 2.77 -1.36
CA TYR A 787 7.30 1.80 -2.42
C TYR A 787 7.50 0.33 -1.99
N SER A 788 7.75 0.09 -0.70
CA SER A 788 7.73 -1.22 -0.06
C SER A 788 6.38 -1.48 0.62
N ALA A 789 6.06 -2.73 0.97
CA ALA A 789 4.87 -3.02 1.78
C ALA A 789 5.03 -2.45 3.20
N PHE A 790 4.03 -1.71 3.71
CA PHE A 790 4.11 -0.96 4.98
C PHE A 790 2.91 -1.13 5.92
N VAL A 791 1.86 -1.87 5.56
CA VAL A 791 0.69 -2.11 6.44
C VAL A 791 0.97 -3.12 7.55
N LYS A 792 -0.02 -3.32 8.44
CA LYS A 792 0.02 -4.34 9.50
C LYS A 792 0.51 -5.70 8.98
N SER A 793 1.20 -6.43 9.84
CA SER A 793 1.86 -7.72 9.56
C SER A 793 3.03 -7.71 8.57
N THR A 794 3.22 -6.66 7.76
CA THR A 794 4.36 -6.56 6.81
C THR A 794 5.72 -6.36 7.51
N PRO A 795 6.85 -6.69 6.84
CA PRO A 795 8.19 -6.53 7.41
C PRO A 795 8.55 -5.10 7.85
N GLN A 796 8.21 -4.08 7.06
CA GLN A 796 8.52 -2.67 7.39
C GLN A 796 7.72 -2.20 8.60
N TYR A 797 6.42 -2.55 8.68
CA TYR A 797 5.56 -2.25 9.83
C TYR A 797 6.04 -2.95 11.10
N LYS A 798 6.32 -4.26 11.02
CA LYS A 798 6.86 -5.05 12.14
C LYS A 798 8.21 -4.51 12.63
N TRP A 799 9.06 -4.02 11.72
CA TRP A 799 10.31 -3.36 12.09
C TRP A 799 10.08 -2.00 12.77
N LEU A 800 9.31 -1.10 12.16
CA LEU A 800 9.09 0.25 12.70
C LEU A 800 8.38 0.22 14.07
N MET A 801 7.46 -0.73 14.26
CA MET A 801 6.83 -1.01 15.57
C MET A 801 7.85 -1.43 16.63
N LYS A 802 8.85 -2.25 16.28
CA LYS A 802 9.97 -2.63 17.17
C LYS A 802 11.00 -1.50 17.35
N GLU A 803 11.11 -0.57 16.39
CA GLU A 803 12.13 0.48 16.37
C GLU A 803 11.77 1.73 17.17
N LEU A 804 10.57 2.29 16.99
CA LEU A 804 10.15 3.51 17.68
C LEU A 804 10.24 3.44 19.23
N PRO A 805 9.97 2.30 19.89
CA PRO A 805 10.23 2.14 21.34
C PRO A 805 11.70 2.22 21.77
N LYS A 806 12.67 2.11 20.85
CA LYS A 806 14.12 2.20 21.15
C LYS A 806 14.66 3.63 21.17
N VAL A 807 13.85 4.62 20.78
CA VAL A 807 14.28 6.02 20.68
C VAL A 807 14.41 6.63 22.09
N ASP A 808 15.63 6.64 22.61
CA ASP A 808 15.96 7.35 23.85
C ASP A 808 16.17 8.84 23.55
N ARG A 809 15.17 9.67 23.91
CA ARG A 809 15.23 11.14 23.73
C ARG A 809 16.16 11.84 24.74
N THR A 810 16.76 11.11 25.69
CA THR A 810 17.78 11.60 26.62
C THR A 810 19.21 11.37 26.13
N GLU A 811 19.42 10.41 25.22
CA GLU A 811 20.67 10.22 24.46
C GLU A 811 20.61 10.97 23.13
N THR A 812 19.56 10.72 22.34
CA THR A 812 19.32 11.28 21.00
C THR A 812 17.97 12.02 20.97
N PRO A 813 17.94 13.30 21.41
CA PRO A 813 16.72 14.09 21.49
C PRO A 813 16.06 14.38 20.14
N TRP A 814 16.81 14.41 19.04
CA TRP A 814 16.26 14.73 17.72
C TRP A 814 15.81 13.47 16.99
N LEU A 815 14.49 13.26 16.91
CA LEU A 815 13.89 12.16 16.17
C LEU A 815 13.50 12.63 14.77
N ILE A 816 14.22 12.13 13.76
CA ILE A 816 14.10 12.51 12.35
C ILE A 816 13.57 11.31 11.56
N VAL A 817 12.64 11.53 10.63
CA VAL A 817 12.19 10.52 9.66
C VAL A 817 12.52 10.97 8.24
N LEU A 818 13.07 10.07 7.43
CA LEU A 818 13.25 10.23 5.99
C LEU A 818 12.30 9.27 5.24
N VAL A 819 11.54 9.78 4.28
CA VAL A 819 10.60 9.03 3.45
C VAL A 819 10.46 9.76 2.11
N HIS A 820 10.54 9.07 0.97
CA HIS A 820 10.58 9.79 -0.30
C HIS A 820 9.27 10.49 -0.66
N CYS A 821 8.16 9.75 -0.74
CA CYS A 821 6.86 10.35 -1.03
C CYS A 821 6.38 11.22 0.15
N PRO A 822 6.04 12.50 -0.05
CA PRO A 822 5.61 13.41 1.00
C PRO A 822 4.26 13.00 1.59
N ILE A 823 4.15 13.12 2.92
CA ILE A 823 2.94 12.80 3.68
C ILE A 823 1.95 13.97 3.70
N TYR A 824 2.45 15.20 3.57
CA TYR A 824 1.67 16.40 3.29
C TYR A 824 2.30 17.10 2.09
N ASN A 825 1.48 17.42 1.09
CA ASN A 825 1.86 18.05 -0.17
C ASN A 825 0.71 18.94 -0.64
N SER A 826 0.98 20.23 -0.87
CA SER A 826 0.00 21.18 -1.43
C SER A 826 0.27 21.57 -2.89
N TYR A 827 1.23 20.93 -3.56
CA TYR A 827 1.37 21.00 -5.02
C TYR A 827 0.32 20.15 -5.73
N VAL A 828 0.05 20.46 -7.00
CA VAL A 828 -0.91 19.70 -7.83
C VAL A 828 -0.30 18.38 -8.31
N ASP A 829 1.00 18.38 -8.62
CA ASP A 829 1.72 17.14 -8.96
C ASP A 829 2.00 16.32 -7.69
N HIS A 830 1.92 15.00 -7.85
CA HIS A 830 1.96 14.01 -6.76
C HIS A 830 1.04 14.33 -5.55
N PHE A 831 -0.08 15.04 -5.79
CA PHE A 831 -1.05 15.36 -4.74
C PHE A 831 -1.68 14.07 -4.16
N MET A 832 -1.72 13.99 -2.82
CA MET A 832 -2.23 12.84 -2.06
C MET A 832 -1.53 11.48 -2.26
N GLU A 833 -0.42 11.38 -3.01
CA GLU A 833 0.25 10.08 -3.21
C GLU A 833 0.76 9.43 -1.90
N GLY A 834 1.05 10.25 -0.88
CA GLY A 834 1.47 9.79 0.46
C GLY A 834 0.34 9.35 1.40
N GLU A 835 -0.94 9.60 1.06
CA GLU A 835 -2.09 9.27 1.92
C GLU A 835 -2.13 7.80 2.42
N PRO A 836 -1.84 6.78 1.59
CA PRO A 836 -1.79 5.39 2.04
C PRO A 836 -0.82 5.14 3.18
N MET A 837 0.32 5.85 3.19
CA MET A 837 1.33 5.75 4.26
C MET A 837 0.98 6.65 5.44
N ARG A 838 0.40 7.84 5.21
CA ARG A 838 -0.06 8.75 6.27
C ARG A 838 -1.01 8.02 7.22
N VAL A 839 -2.05 7.37 6.69
CA VAL A 839 -3.05 6.65 7.50
C VAL A 839 -2.43 5.59 8.41
N VAL A 840 -1.30 4.98 8.01
CA VAL A 840 -0.63 3.92 8.78
C VAL A 840 0.39 4.46 9.79
N PHE A 841 1.18 5.48 9.43
CA PHE A 841 2.34 5.92 10.24
C PHE A 841 2.21 7.30 10.90
N GLU A 842 1.34 8.20 10.42
CA GLU A 842 1.11 9.51 11.09
C GLU A 842 0.69 9.35 12.57
N PRO A 843 -0.20 8.40 12.96
CA PRO A 843 -0.53 8.17 14.37
C PRO A 843 0.67 7.79 15.23
N TRP A 844 1.70 7.18 14.64
CA TRP A 844 2.93 6.83 15.33
C TRP A 844 3.89 8.02 15.41
N PHE A 845 4.02 8.83 14.36
CA PHE A 845 4.87 10.02 14.38
C PHE A 845 4.41 11.05 15.42
N VAL A 846 3.09 11.24 15.55
CA VAL A 846 2.47 12.05 16.63
C VAL A 846 2.71 11.41 18.00
N LYS A 847 2.48 10.10 18.15
CA LYS A 847 2.65 9.37 19.43
C LYS A 847 4.08 9.46 19.97
N TYR A 848 5.08 9.25 19.11
CA TYR A 848 6.50 9.28 19.48
C TYR A 848 7.13 10.68 19.37
N LYS A 849 6.34 11.70 19.03
CA LYS A 849 6.75 13.11 18.96
C LYS A 849 7.99 13.30 18.07
N VAL A 850 7.90 12.82 16.83
CA VAL A 850 8.91 13.06 15.79
C VAL A 850 9.10 14.58 15.65
N ASP A 851 10.34 15.05 15.53
CA ASP A 851 10.62 16.49 15.45
C ASP A 851 10.36 17.03 14.05
N VAL A 852 10.81 16.31 13.02
CA VAL A 852 10.70 16.64 11.60
C VAL A 852 10.65 15.37 10.73
N VAL A 853 9.90 15.42 9.64
CA VAL A 853 9.88 14.43 8.55
C VAL A 853 10.37 15.12 7.28
N PHE A 854 11.39 14.57 6.62
CA PHE A 854 11.89 15.06 5.34
C PHE A 854 11.49 14.13 4.19
N SER A 855 11.06 14.72 3.07
CA SER A 855 10.59 14.03 1.87
C SER A 855 10.98 14.72 0.57
N GLY A 856 10.99 13.96 -0.52
CA GLY A 856 11.32 14.39 -1.88
C GLY A 856 10.09 14.33 -2.80
N HIS A 857 10.26 13.71 -3.97
CA HIS A 857 9.24 13.33 -4.97
C HIS A 857 8.59 14.51 -5.71
N VAL A 858 8.10 15.49 -4.96
CA VAL A 858 7.58 16.74 -5.51
C VAL A 858 8.76 17.67 -5.77
N HIS A 859 8.95 18.06 -7.02
CA HIS A 859 10.10 18.88 -7.42
C HIS A 859 9.93 20.37 -7.08
N ALA A 860 9.81 20.68 -5.79
CA ALA A 860 9.71 22.01 -5.23
C ALA A 860 10.01 21.96 -3.71
N TYR A 861 9.96 23.12 -3.04
CA TYR A 861 10.10 23.21 -1.59
C TYR A 861 8.76 23.51 -0.91
N GLU A 862 8.44 22.76 0.15
CA GLU A 862 7.32 23.05 1.05
C GLU A 862 7.67 22.72 2.49
N ARG A 863 7.21 23.56 3.42
CA ARG A 863 7.26 23.34 4.87
C ARG A 863 5.86 23.44 5.45
N SER A 864 5.44 22.41 6.18
CA SER A 864 4.15 22.39 6.87
C SER A 864 4.16 23.20 8.17
N GLU A 865 2.97 23.46 8.68
CA GLU A 865 2.74 23.72 10.11
C GLU A 865 2.90 22.43 10.94
N ARG A 866 2.93 22.54 12.28
CA ARG A 866 2.80 21.35 13.16
C ARG A 866 1.34 20.93 13.26
N ILE A 867 0.97 19.94 12.46
CA ILE A 867 -0.41 19.49 12.22
C ILE A 867 -0.54 17.97 12.23
N SER A 868 -1.73 17.47 12.58
CA SER A 868 -2.08 16.06 12.44
C SER A 868 -3.52 15.84 11.96
N ASN A 869 -3.75 14.70 11.30
CA ASN A 869 -5.03 14.27 10.76
C ASN A 869 -5.36 12.80 11.13
N VAL A 870 -5.05 12.46 12.38
CA VAL A 870 -5.15 11.11 12.96
C VAL A 870 -6.52 10.81 13.60
N ALA A 871 -7.41 11.80 13.61
CA ALA A 871 -8.73 11.76 14.28
C ALA A 871 -9.84 11.14 13.42
N TYR A 872 -9.59 10.86 12.15
CA TYR A 872 -10.59 10.34 11.21
C TYR A 872 -11.06 8.93 11.59
N ARG A 873 -12.38 8.68 11.57
CA ARG A 873 -13.02 7.40 11.88
C ARG A 873 -14.24 7.16 10.97
N ILE A 874 -14.03 7.20 9.65
CA ILE A 874 -15.01 7.02 8.56
C ILE A 874 -16.25 7.94 8.64
N VAL A 875 -17.16 7.67 9.58
CA VAL A 875 -18.44 8.35 9.75
C VAL A 875 -18.39 9.60 10.63
N ASN A 876 -17.27 9.86 11.31
CA ASN A 876 -17.16 11.01 12.23
C ASN A 876 -16.92 12.37 11.53
N GLY A 877 -16.60 12.39 10.24
CA GLY A 877 -16.32 13.61 9.48
C GLY A 877 -15.05 14.38 9.89
N ILE A 878 -14.21 13.84 10.80
CA ILE A 878 -13.02 14.54 11.32
C ILE A 878 -11.79 14.19 10.49
N CYS A 879 -11.71 14.74 9.27
CA CYS A 879 -10.67 14.43 8.28
C CYS A 879 -9.89 15.65 7.76
N THR A 880 -10.11 16.83 8.32
CA THR A 880 -9.29 18.02 8.03
C THR A 880 -8.13 18.07 9.03
N PRO A 881 -6.87 18.31 8.60
CA PRO A 881 -5.74 18.47 9.51
C PRO A 881 -5.95 19.60 10.52
N LYS A 882 -5.42 19.42 11.74
CA LYS A 882 -5.51 20.40 12.83
C LYS A 882 -4.14 20.61 13.47
N SER A 883 -3.88 21.79 14.02
CA SER A 883 -2.64 22.07 14.74
C SER A 883 -2.47 21.11 15.92
N ASP A 884 -1.31 20.47 15.99
CA ASP A 884 -0.94 19.48 16.98
C ASP A 884 0.54 19.64 17.33
N GLN A 885 0.82 20.16 18.51
CA GLN A 885 2.19 20.40 18.98
C GLN A 885 2.97 19.11 19.28
N SER A 886 2.34 17.93 19.20
CA SER A 886 2.99 16.61 19.22
C SER A 886 3.42 16.13 17.84
N ALA A 887 2.93 16.75 16.76
CA ALA A 887 3.27 16.37 15.40
C ALA A 887 4.66 16.90 14.97
N PRO A 888 5.33 16.21 14.04
CA PRO A 888 6.48 16.77 13.34
C PRO A 888 6.09 17.97 12.46
N VAL A 889 7.09 18.73 12.03
CA VAL A 889 6.98 19.50 10.79
C VAL A 889 7.29 18.56 9.63
N TYR A 890 6.51 18.62 8.56
CA TYR A 890 6.78 17.91 7.30
C TYR A 890 7.47 18.88 6.33
N ILE A 891 8.57 18.45 5.73
CA ILE A 891 9.37 19.27 4.81
C ILE A 891 9.61 18.49 3.51
N THR A 892 9.08 19.03 2.42
CA THR A 892 9.34 18.59 1.05
C THR A 892 10.52 19.36 0.50
N ILE A 893 11.51 18.64 0.00
CA ILE A 893 12.83 19.12 -0.47
C ILE A 893 13.30 18.27 -1.66
N GLY A 894 12.36 18.03 -2.60
CA GLY A 894 12.59 17.34 -3.88
C GLY A 894 13.14 18.28 -4.97
N ASP A 895 13.67 19.42 -4.57
CA ASP A 895 14.12 20.51 -5.42
C ASP A 895 15.62 20.43 -5.76
N GLY A 896 16.23 19.26 -5.61
CA GLY A 896 17.67 19.08 -5.79
C GLY A 896 18.19 19.23 -7.22
N GLY A 897 17.32 19.27 -8.23
CA GLY A 897 17.67 19.66 -9.60
C GLY A 897 17.41 18.65 -10.73
N ASN A 898 16.56 17.64 -10.51
CA ASN A 898 16.20 16.59 -11.47
C ASN A 898 15.96 17.02 -12.94
N LEU A 899 15.99 16.04 -13.85
CA LEU A 899 15.84 16.25 -15.29
C LEU A 899 14.43 16.71 -15.70
N LYS A 900 13.39 16.37 -14.92
CA LYS A 900 11.98 16.65 -15.24
C LYS A 900 11.61 18.13 -15.06
N GLY A 901 12.30 18.84 -14.17
CA GLY A 901 12.05 20.25 -13.87
C GLY A 901 11.18 20.48 -12.63
N LEU A 902 11.01 21.75 -12.29
CA LEU A 902 10.24 22.19 -11.12
C LEU A 902 8.73 21.99 -11.30
N VAL A 903 8.04 21.57 -10.24
CA VAL A 903 6.58 21.62 -10.16
C VAL A 903 6.16 23.03 -9.74
N THR A 904 5.52 23.76 -10.64
CA THR A 904 5.06 25.15 -10.37
C THR A 904 3.58 25.26 -10.03
N GLU A 905 2.78 24.22 -10.29
CA GLU A 905 1.33 24.25 -10.04
C GLU A 905 1.03 23.87 -8.59
N MET A 906 0.39 24.80 -7.87
CA MET A 906 0.02 24.67 -6.46
C MET A 906 -1.50 24.62 -6.29
N THR A 907 -1.97 23.95 -5.24
CA THR A 907 -3.38 24.02 -4.81
C THR A 907 -3.68 25.41 -4.24
N GLU A 908 -4.76 26.04 -4.71
CA GLU A 908 -5.12 27.41 -4.32
C GLU A 908 -6.54 27.49 -3.72
N PRO A 909 -6.76 28.29 -2.65
CA PRO A 909 -5.76 29.02 -1.87
C PRO A 909 -4.80 28.07 -1.13
N GLN A 910 -3.63 28.57 -0.70
CA GLN A 910 -2.71 27.80 0.15
C GLN A 910 -3.45 27.19 1.36
N PRO A 911 -3.36 25.87 1.57
CA PRO A 911 -4.10 25.21 2.64
C PRO A 911 -3.44 25.49 4.00
N SER A 912 -4.24 25.58 5.07
CA SER A 912 -3.77 25.95 6.42
C SER A 912 -2.88 24.93 7.13
N TYR A 913 -2.47 23.85 6.46
CA TYR A 913 -1.39 22.95 6.90
C TYR A 913 -0.02 23.34 6.31
N SER A 914 0.01 24.21 5.30
CA SER A 914 1.22 24.66 4.60
C SER A 914 1.66 26.01 5.16
N ALA A 915 2.88 26.09 5.70
CA ALA A 915 3.44 27.31 6.30
C ALA A 915 4.23 28.14 5.29
N TYR A 916 4.98 27.48 4.40
CA TYR A 916 5.72 28.10 3.30
C TYR A 916 5.82 27.12 2.13
N ARG A 917 5.77 27.64 0.89
CA ARG A 917 6.02 26.87 -0.33
C ARG A 917 6.57 27.76 -1.46
N GLU A 918 7.54 27.25 -2.23
CA GLU A 918 8.07 27.92 -3.42
C GLU A 918 8.62 26.92 -4.46
N ALA A 919 8.34 27.17 -5.75
CA ALA A 919 8.90 26.41 -6.86
C ALA A 919 10.25 27.00 -7.34
N SER A 920 11.31 26.71 -6.61
CA SER A 920 12.72 26.96 -6.98
C SER A 920 13.56 25.71 -6.70
N PHE A 921 14.73 25.57 -7.35
CA PHE A 921 15.69 24.50 -7.03
C PHE A 921 16.64 24.96 -5.91
N GLY A 922 17.09 24.04 -5.07
CA GLY A 922 17.83 24.34 -3.86
C GLY A 922 18.15 23.12 -3.00
N HIS A 923 18.47 23.36 -1.73
CA HIS A 923 18.71 22.33 -0.72
C HIS A 923 18.41 22.87 0.69
N GLY A 924 18.19 21.94 1.64
CA GLY A 924 18.01 22.26 3.05
C GLY A 924 19.31 22.16 3.85
N ILE A 925 19.42 22.95 4.92
CA ILE A 925 20.38 22.79 6.01
C ILE A 925 19.59 22.61 7.30
N PHE A 926 19.92 21.57 8.08
CA PHE A 926 19.37 21.33 9.41
C PHE A 926 20.51 21.28 10.43
N GLU A 927 20.69 22.37 11.18
CA GLU A 927 21.76 22.54 12.15
C GLU A 927 21.24 22.40 13.59
N ILE A 928 21.51 21.24 14.19
CA ILE A 928 21.23 21.02 15.62
C ILE A 928 22.23 21.82 16.45
N LYS A 929 21.72 22.68 17.34
CA LYS A 929 22.56 23.48 18.27
C LYS A 929 22.73 22.80 19.63
N ASN A 930 21.69 22.10 20.12
CA ASN A 930 21.65 21.37 21.40
C ASN A 930 20.35 20.53 21.49
N ARG A 931 20.01 19.96 22.66
CA ARG A 931 18.82 19.11 22.85
C ARG A 931 17.46 19.79 22.67
N SER A 932 17.42 21.12 22.64
CA SER A 932 16.18 21.92 22.65
C SER A 932 15.94 22.76 21.40
N HIS A 933 17.02 23.13 20.69
CA HIS A 933 16.97 24.00 19.51
C HIS A 933 17.79 23.44 18.34
N ALA A 934 17.16 23.40 17.18
CA ALA A 934 17.81 23.21 15.89
C ALA A 934 17.31 24.31 14.93
N PHE A 935 18.17 24.75 14.03
CA PHE A 935 17.85 25.75 13.03
C PHE A 935 17.74 25.06 11.67
N TYR A 936 16.63 25.29 10.96
CA TYR A 936 16.44 24.85 9.59
C TYR A 936 16.48 26.06 8.67
N SER A 937 17.21 25.97 7.55
CA SER A 937 17.14 26.94 6.46
C SER A 937 17.19 26.30 5.08
N TRP A 938 16.48 26.90 4.13
CA TRP A 938 16.42 26.49 2.72
C TRP A 938 17.14 27.51 1.84
N HIS A 939 17.96 27.00 0.92
CA HIS A 939 18.93 27.77 0.13
C HIS A 939 18.70 27.53 -1.36
N ARG A 940 18.36 28.59 -2.11
CA ARG A 940 17.96 28.50 -3.53
C ARG A 940 19.13 28.69 -4.47
N ASN A 941 19.16 27.93 -5.56
CA ASN A 941 20.24 27.93 -6.56
C ASN A 941 20.46 29.27 -7.29
N GLN A 942 19.48 30.17 -7.30
CA GLN A 942 19.61 31.52 -7.88
C GLN A 942 20.19 32.56 -6.92
N ASP A 943 20.25 32.28 -5.61
CA ASP A 943 20.73 33.24 -4.61
C ASP A 943 22.23 33.05 -4.32
N GLY A 944 22.78 33.87 -3.42
CA GLY A 944 24.17 33.71 -2.94
C GLY A 944 24.29 32.58 -1.92
N TYR A 945 25.47 31.95 -1.84
CA TYR A 945 25.72 30.72 -1.05
C TYR A 945 25.40 30.76 0.46
N ALA A 946 24.99 31.92 0.99
CA ALA A 946 24.67 32.17 2.40
C ALA A 946 23.27 32.81 2.58
N VAL A 947 22.43 32.79 1.54
CA VAL A 947 21.10 33.41 1.54
C VAL A 947 20.04 32.36 1.85
N GLU A 948 19.33 32.58 2.95
CA GLU A 948 18.26 31.71 3.43
C GLU A 948 16.92 32.26 2.93
N ALA A 949 16.27 31.54 2.01
CA ALA A 949 15.02 31.98 1.37
C ALA A 949 13.77 31.65 2.22
N ASP A 950 13.87 30.58 3.01
CA ASP A 950 13.01 30.28 4.16
C ASP A 950 13.90 29.77 5.29
N SER A 951 13.53 30.08 6.54
CA SER A 951 14.23 29.56 7.72
C SER A 951 13.30 29.51 8.94
N THR A 952 13.57 28.60 9.87
CA THR A 952 12.83 28.47 11.12
C THR A 952 13.65 27.84 12.23
N TRP A 953 13.33 28.20 13.47
CA TRP A 953 13.81 27.49 14.66
C TRP A 953 12.86 26.36 15.01
N LEU A 954 13.32 25.12 14.82
CA LEU A 954 12.61 23.94 15.31
C LEU A 954 12.92 23.76 16.80
N HIS A 955 11.87 23.71 17.61
CA HIS A 955 11.94 23.46 19.05
C HIS A 955 11.63 21.99 19.33
N ASN A 956 12.55 21.33 20.06
CA ASN A 956 12.52 19.88 20.26
C ASN A 956 11.24 19.41 20.97
N ARG A 957 10.51 18.47 20.38
CA ARG A 957 9.20 18.01 20.85
C ARG A 957 9.22 17.23 22.17
N TYR A 958 10.41 16.86 22.66
CA TYR A 958 10.60 16.26 24.00
C TYR A 958 11.12 17.30 25.02
N TRP A 959 12.18 18.04 24.70
CA TRP A 959 12.87 18.95 25.65
C TRP A 959 12.36 20.39 25.68
N ASN A 960 11.74 20.87 24.60
CA ASN A 960 11.14 22.20 24.53
C ASN A 960 9.88 22.18 23.63
N PRO A 961 8.76 21.57 24.06
CA PRO A 961 7.54 21.45 23.27
C PRO A 961 6.73 22.77 23.21
N SER A 962 7.40 23.92 23.20
CA SER A 962 6.75 25.22 23.03
C SER A 962 6.18 25.35 21.60
N PRO A 963 5.12 26.16 21.42
CA PRO A 963 4.78 26.67 20.10
C PRO A 963 6.01 27.35 19.50
N GLU A 964 6.31 27.05 18.25
CA GLU A 964 7.29 27.79 17.46
C GLU A 964 6.66 29.15 17.14
N GLN A 965 7.30 30.24 17.56
CA GLN A 965 6.82 31.59 17.25
C GLN A 965 7.07 31.86 15.77
N SER A 966 6.07 32.35 15.02
CA SER A 966 6.29 32.73 13.63
C SER A 966 7.32 33.87 13.58
N SER A 967 8.52 33.54 13.12
CA SER A 967 9.58 34.51 12.87
C SER A 967 9.18 35.31 11.65
N ILE A 968 8.57 36.48 11.88
CA ILE A 968 8.26 37.48 10.87
C ILE A 968 9.47 37.65 9.96
N ALA A 969 9.28 37.37 8.66
CA ALA A 969 10.32 37.57 7.66
C ALA A 969 10.62 39.08 7.54
N ILE A 970 11.75 39.50 8.13
CA ILE A 970 12.25 40.87 8.00
C ILE A 970 12.96 40.98 6.64
N LEU A 971 12.24 41.53 5.66
CA LEU A 971 12.73 41.95 4.34
C LEU A 971 13.78 43.08 4.45
#